data_AF-A0A2H0MFD8-F1
#
_entry.id   AF-A0A2H0MFD8-F1
#
_cell.length_a   1.000
_cell.length_b   1.000
_cell.length_c   1.000
_cell.angle_alpha   90.00
_cell.angle_beta   90.00
_cell.angle_gamma   90.00
#
_symmetry.space_group_name_H-M   'P 1'
#
loop_
_entity.id
_entity.type
_entity.pdbx_description
1 polymer ?
#
loop_
_entity_poly.entity_id
_entity_poly.type
_entity_poly.pdbx_seq_one_letter_code
_entity_poly.pdbx_strand_id
1 'polypeptide(L)'
;MPTRTINLKMVLGKKPDSSTLRRAMWTTHEEINKAVAKIERTLLLCRGKAYWTLDDNGNETQVPESSVITEALKMAREAQMKNGGNETGSDEEILNALRLLYEQIVPSCKQDKEGNPLKGDAQSIGSGYAGPLFDPDTCAVKEGKDGPFAETASKCMAKNPPWLKPLEKVQFKQNNPAHFKHKSATGKDQYYCIDRSEADDWSTKPAQEMLFKNKAFNKDKWKKEKDKGEATWAVDFVKKQLELSEDPRVRIRKILWEELRLLPLGSPFFDKNTVANLWNRLAFRLAVAHLLSWESWNHRTQKEHNEARAKLDSLERNYKHLAGDFDNLREYERERHEKLKRTTFAGDDRPFKIFPRIIRAWPRVREEWLKVDGAEEKRKQIIKDLQTKLRGGFGDPDLFQWLAEDSREHLWRERDSLTPLVKLNVARRLLEKRKEYSLMTFADSRWHPRWTMYEGPGGSNLRKYSITCNATGLQVKIPLICLIAETGSLQEKDFSISLAGNAQLSNLSIEPAEKGKKRFKFRSGYQDFEGIAGGAELLFDRSYIENGRRTAESLSERPGPVWLKLTLDVQSKAPGEWLDGNGRVATPPEAHHFRTALSNKSKHIDKLKPGLRVLSVDLGQRTFASCSVFELVEGKPEKGLFFPAADGRPEDGPSKLWAKHLRSFKLALPGETTTQKEKLARRAVRDELHSLKRDMGHLKDLLRLGEAENDVKRDESIETLLESLDKGNGDSVLNRETLHGLGDVKFKSTPELWRRHCL
;
A
#
# COMPACT_ATOMS: atom_id res chain seq x y z
N MET A 1 -1.12 21.91 -5.07
CA MET A 1 0.32 21.95 -4.76
C MET A 1 0.84 20.53 -4.57
N PRO A 2 2.00 20.16 -5.17
CA PRO A 2 2.68 18.91 -4.87
C PRO A 2 3.17 18.86 -3.42
N THR A 3 2.88 17.76 -2.73
CA THR A 3 3.31 17.52 -1.37
C THR A 3 4.66 16.81 -1.37
N ARG A 4 5.66 17.38 -0.67
CA ARG A 4 7.00 16.82 -0.47
C ARG A 4 7.23 16.54 1.01
N THR A 5 8.13 15.62 1.31
CA THR A 5 8.53 15.32 2.68
C THR A 5 10.02 15.50 2.87
N ILE A 6 10.42 16.07 4.00
CA ILE A 6 11.82 16.26 4.39
C ILE A 6 12.00 15.67 5.78
N ASN A 7 12.95 14.75 5.92
CA ASN A 7 13.24 14.12 7.20
C ASN A 7 14.35 14.90 7.90
N LEU A 8 14.02 15.49 9.05
CA LEU A 8 14.95 16.30 9.86
C LEU A 8 15.36 15.51 11.08
N LYS A 9 16.65 15.14 11.15
CA LYS A 9 17.17 14.35 12.27
C LYS A 9 17.16 15.18 13.55
N MET A 10 16.60 14.62 14.62
CA MET A 10 16.50 15.29 15.92
C MET A 10 17.77 15.02 16.74
N VAL A 11 18.32 16.07 17.35
CA VAL A 11 19.53 15.97 18.19
C VAL A 11 19.08 15.69 19.62
N LEU A 12 19.09 14.41 20.00
CA LEU A 12 18.59 13.96 21.31
C LEU A 12 19.62 14.03 22.44
N GLY A 13 20.87 14.41 22.16
CA GLY A 13 21.97 14.36 23.13
C GLY A 13 22.33 12.94 23.57
N LYS A 14 23.51 12.77 24.19
CA LYS A 14 23.96 11.50 24.81
C LYS A 14 24.11 11.59 26.34
N LYS A 15 24.06 12.80 26.89
CA LYS A 15 24.30 13.08 28.31
C LYS A 15 23.08 12.69 29.18
N PRO A 16 23.26 12.46 30.50
CA PRO A 16 22.15 12.19 31.42
C PRO A 16 21.03 13.25 31.37
N ASP A 17 21.38 14.52 31.23
CA ASP A 17 20.42 15.64 31.18
C ASP A 17 19.42 15.56 30.00
N SER A 18 19.77 14.77 28.97
CA SER A 18 18.92 14.54 27.80
C SER A 18 18.13 13.22 27.87
N SER A 19 18.24 12.48 28.98
CA SER A 19 17.48 11.24 29.20
C SER A 19 15.97 11.47 29.23
N THR A 20 15.51 12.55 29.85
CA THR A 20 14.08 12.91 29.92
C THR A 20 13.48 13.06 28.53
N LEU A 21 14.18 13.73 27.62
CA LEU A 21 13.74 13.87 26.23
C LEU A 21 13.68 12.52 25.49
N ARG A 22 14.72 11.68 25.63
CA ARG A 22 14.76 10.35 24.99
C ARG A 22 13.61 9.45 25.47
N ARG A 23 13.35 9.45 26.78
CA ARG A 23 12.23 8.74 27.39
C ARG A 23 10.90 9.28 26.89
N ALA A 24 10.69 10.60 26.93
CA ALA A 24 9.46 11.23 26.46
C ALA A 24 9.17 10.90 24.98
N MET A 25 10.20 10.87 24.11
CA MET A 25 10.06 10.46 22.72
C MET A 25 9.53 9.03 22.59
N TRP A 26 10.19 8.10 23.27
CA TRP A 26 9.80 6.68 23.22
C TRP A 26 8.42 6.46 23.86
N THR A 27 8.17 7.03 25.04
CA THR A 27 6.87 6.96 25.73
C THR A 27 5.74 7.49 24.85
N THR A 28 5.93 8.63 24.19
CA THR A 28 4.92 9.16 23.25
C THR A 28 4.61 8.16 22.14
N HIS A 29 5.65 7.56 21.54
CA HIS A 29 5.51 6.58 20.47
C HIS A 29 4.82 5.30 20.96
N GLU A 30 5.25 4.77 22.09
CA GLU A 30 4.74 3.55 22.68
C GLU A 30 3.26 3.68 23.07
N GLU A 31 2.93 4.73 23.81
CA GLU A 31 1.56 4.94 24.31
C GLU A 31 0.57 5.27 23.20
N ILE A 32 1.00 5.98 22.14
CA ILE A 32 0.16 6.16 20.95
C ILE A 32 -0.14 4.82 20.27
N ASN A 33 0.84 3.94 20.13
CA ASN A 33 0.62 2.62 19.53
C ASN A 33 -0.30 1.74 20.38
N LYS A 34 -0.14 1.75 21.71
CA LYS A 34 -1.06 1.07 22.64
C LYS A 34 -2.50 1.61 22.51
N ALA A 35 -2.65 2.93 22.45
CA ALA A 35 -3.94 3.58 22.27
C ALA A 35 -4.61 3.20 20.94
N VAL A 36 -3.85 3.20 19.83
CA VAL A 36 -4.34 2.79 18.52
C VAL A 36 -4.79 1.33 18.54
N ALA A 37 -3.97 0.42 19.06
CA ALA A 37 -4.30 -1.01 19.13
C ALA A 37 -5.55 -1.28 19.96
N LYS A 38 -5.73 -0.55 21.07
CA LYS A 38 -6.94 -0.64 21.89
C LYS A 38 -8.18 -0.22 21.10
N ILE A 39 -8.12 0.89 20.38
CA ILE A 39 -9.24 1.37 19.55
C ILE A 39 -9.52 0.41 18.40
N GLU A 40 -8.49 -0.13 17.74
CA GLU A 40 -8.63 -1.15 16.69
C GLU A 40 -9.39 -2.38 17.21
N ARG A 41 -9.02 -2.90 18.40
CA ARG A 41 -9.71 -4.03 19.03
C ARG A 41 -11.16 -3.69 19.34
N THR A 42 -11.44 -2.54 19.98
CA THR A 42 -12.81 -2.10 20.26
C THR A 42 -13.66 -2.01 18.99
N LEU A 43 -13.12 -1.44 17.91
CA LEU A 43 -13.86 -1.33 16.65
C LEU A 43 -14.06 -2.70 15.98
N LEU A 44 -13.14 -3.66 16.10
CA LEU A 44 -13.34 -5.03 15.62
C LEU A 44 -14.41 -5.78 16.42
N LEU A 45 -14.57 -5.51 17.72
CA LEU A 45 -15.71 -6.01 18.49
C LEU A 45 -17.01 -5.43 17.92
N CYS A 46 -17.04 -4.13 17.62
CA CYS A 46 -18.20 -3.51 16.95
C CYS A 46 -18.46 -4.07 15.54
N ARG A 47 -17.44 -4.58 14.85
CA ARG A 47 -17.58 -5.23 13.54
C ARG A 47 -18.42 -6.50 13.63
N GLY A 48 -18.28 -7.25 14.73
CA GLY A 48 -19.08 -8.45 15.04
C GLY A 48 -18.88 -9.62 14.07
N LYS A 49 -17.70 -9.75 13.45
CA LYS A 49 -17.41 -10.80 12.45
C LYS A 49 -16.03 -11.39 12.66
N ALA A 50 -15.86 -12.66 12.28
CA ALA A 50 -14.56 -13.34 12.29
C ALA A 50 -13.49 -12.55 11.50
N TYR A 51 -12.24 -12.64 11.96
CA TYR A 51 -11.10 -12.03 11.29
C TYR A 51 -9.82 -12.85 11.52
N TRP A 52 -8.84 -12.67 10.64
CA TRP A 52 -7.53 -13.33 10.73
C TRP A 52 -6.49 -12.37 11.29
N THR A 53 -5.66 -12.83 12.21
CA THR A 53 -4.58 -12.08 12.87
C THR A 53 -3.37 -12.99 13.07
N LEU A 54 -2.30 -12.46 13.67
CA LEU A 54 -1.17 -13.24 14.15
C LEU A 54 -1.38 -13.64 15.63
N ASP A 55 -0.98 -14.87 15.97
CA ASP A 55 -0.81 -15.32 17.36
C ASP A 55 0.53 -14.81 17.95
N ASP A 56 0.79 -15.13 19.22
CA ASP A 56 2.02 -14.72 19.92
C ASP A 56 3.30 -15.32 19.31
N ASN A 57 3.18 -16.41 18.55
CA ASN A 57 4.29 -17.05 17.84
C ASN A 57 4.47 -16.50 16.41
N GLY A 58 3.62 -15.56 15.98
CA GLY A 58 3.63 -14.99 14.63
C GLY A 58 2.99 -15.89 13.58
N ASN A 59 2.23 -16.90 13.97
CA ASN A 59 1.45 -17.73 13.05
C ASN A 59 0.08 -17.08 12.79
N GLU A 60 -0.41 -17.25 11.57
CA GLU A 60 -1.76 -16.77 11.23
C GLU A 60 -2.82 -17.63 11.93
N THR A 61 -3.73 -16.95 12.62
CA THR A 61 -4.84 -17.56 13.34
C THR A 61 -6.14 -16.82 13.06
N GLN A 62 -7.25 -17.53 13.11
CA GLN A 62 -8.58 -16.95 12.95
C GLN A 62 -9.20 -16.73 14.32
N VAL A 63 -9.66 -15.51 14.58
CA VAL A 63 -10.55 -15.23 15.71
C VAL A 63 -11.97 -15.53 15.22
N PRO A 64 -12.65 -16.56 15.78
CA PRO A 64 -13.96 -16.97 15.31
C PRO A 64 -15.02 -15.93 15.68
N GLU A 65 -16.07 -15.85 14.88
CA GLU A 65 -17.16 -14.88 15.06
C GLU A 65 -17.84 -15.02 16.42
N SER A 66 -18.00 -16.24 16.92
CA SER A 66 -18.55 -16.52 18.25
C SER A 66 -17.75 -15.83 19.36
N SER A 67 -16.41 -15.91 19.31
CA SER A 67 -15.53 -15.24 20.29
C SER A 67 -15.66 -13.71 20.21
N VAL A 68 -15.73 -13.15 19.00
CA VAL A 68 -15.93 -11.71 18.79
C VAL A 68 -17.27 -11.26 19.37
N ILE A 69 -18.35 -12.02 19.13
CA ILE A 69 -19.70 -11.71 19.63
C ILE A 69 -19.73 -11.74 21.16
N THR A 70 -19.18 -12.79 21.77
CA THR A 70 -19.13 -12.91 23.24
C THR A 70 -18.38 -11.74 23.88
N GLU A 71 -17.21 -11.37 23.32
CA GLU A 71 -16.45 -10.22 23.82
C GLU A 71 -17.15 -8.87 23.57
N ALA A 72 -17.82 -8.72 22.43
CA ALA A 72 -18.58 -7.52 22.10
C ALA A 72 -19.76 -7.29 23.07
N LEU A 73 -20.51 -8.36 23.40
CA LEU A 73 -21.60 -8.30 24.37
C LEU A 73 -21.07 -7.98 25.77
N LYS A 74 -19.98 -8.62 26.20
CA LYS A 74 -19.33 -8.32 27.48
C LYS A 74 -18.96 -6.84 27.57
N MET A 75 -18.26 -6.31 26.56
CA MET A 75 -17.90 -4.89 26.48
C MET A 75 -19.13 -3.98 26.52
N ALA A 76 -20.19 -4.33 25.79
CA ALA A 76 -21.42 -3.55 25.76
C ALA A 76 -22.14 -3.51 27.11
N ARG A 77 -22.28 -4.67 27.79
CA ARG A 77 -22.90 -4.74 29.12
C ARG A 77 -22.09 -4.00 30.17
N GLU A 78 -20.75 -4.08 30.10
CA GLU A 78 -19.87 -3.25 30.94
C GLU A 78 -20.07 -1.75 30.70
N ALA A 79 -20.22 -1.33 29.44
CA ALA A 79 -20.53 0.07 29.11
C ALA A 79 -21.91 0.49 29.65
N GLN A 80 -22.94 -0.34 29.51
CA GLN A 80 -24.28 -0.06 30.05
C GLN A 80 -24.25 0.15 31.57
N MET A 81 -23.63 -0.79 32.30
CA MET A 81 -23.49 -0.69 33.76
C MET A 81 -22.81 0.62 34.17
N LYS A 82 -21.72 0.99 33.49
CA LYS A 82 -21.00 2.24 33.75
C LYS A 82 -21.82 3.49 33.44
N ASN A 83 -22.69 3.41 32.44
CA ASN A 83 -23.51 4.53 31.96
C ASN A 83 -24.89 4.59 32.66
N GLY A 84 -25.12 3.76 33.69
CA GLY A 84 -26.38 3.73 34.46
C GLY A 84 -27.54 3.05 33.74
N GLY A 85 -27.27 2.25 32.70
CA GLY A 85 -28.26 1.38 32.06
C GLY A 85 -28.21 -0.02 32.68
N ASN A 86 -29.27 -0.42 33.39
CA ASN A 86 -29.40 -1.80 33.87
C ASN A 86 -29.96 -2.68 32.73
N GLU A 87 -29.06 -3.35 32.00
CA GLU A 87 -29.37 -4.39 30.99
C GLU A 87 -30.43 -4.02 29.94
N THR A 88 -30.43 -2.78 29.47
CA THR A 88 -31.38 -2.32 28.45
C THR A 88 -31.13 -3.00 27.09
N GLY A 89 -32.17 -3.53 26.46
CA GLY A 89 -32.12 -4.14 25.13
C GLY A 89 -31.58 -5.58 25.11
N SER A 90 -32.05 -6.34 24.13
CA SER A 90 -31.61 -7.71 23.85
C SER A 90 -30.20 -7.75 23.27
N ASP A 91 -29.55 -8.91 23.34
CA ASP A 91 -28.21 -9.11 22.77
C ASP A 91 -28.19 -8.84 21.26
N GLU A 92 -29.25 -9.20 20.55
CA GLU A 92 -29.40 -8.91 19.12
C GLU A 92 -29.50 -7.41 18.84
N GLU A 93 -30.27 -6.66 19.63
CA GLU A 93 -30.38 -5.21 19.50
C GLU A 93 -29.03 -4.51 19.74
N ILE A 94 -28.28 -4.97 20.74
CA ILE A 94 -26.94 -4.46 21.04
C ILE A 94 -25.98 -4.75 19.89
N LEU A 95 -25.92 -5.98 19.41
CA LEU A 95 -25.02 -6.36 18.30
C LEU A 95 -25.35 -5.59 17.02
N ASN A 96 -26.63 -5.40 16.71
CA ASN A 96 -27.08 -4.59 15.59
C ASN A 96 -26.68 -3.11 15.74
N ALA A 97 -26.78 -2.56 16.96
CA ALA A 97 -26.36 -1.20 17.25
C ALA A 97 -24.84 -1.00 17.13
N LEU A 98 -24.05 -1.95 17.64
CA LEU A 98 -22.59 -1.93 17.50
C LEU A 98 -22.17 -2.07 16.02
N ARG A 99 -22.84 -2.95 15.27
CA ARG A 99 -22.60 -3.11 13.83
C ARG A 99 -22.91 -1.83 13.07
N LEU A 100 -24.04 -1.19 13.37
CA LEU A 100 -24.42 0.10 12.81
C LEU A 100 -23.31 1.14 13.06
N LEU A 101 -22.77 1.20 14.28
CA LEU A 101 -21.69 2.12 14.62
C LEU A 101 -20.43 1.84 13.79
N TYR A 102 -20.00 0.58 13.71
CA TYR A 102 -18.81 0.20 12.94
C TYR A 102 -18.93 0.59 11.47
N GLU A 103 -20.08 0.35 10.85
CA GLU A 103 -20.32 0.67 9.43
C GLU A 103 -20.27 2.16 9.11
N GLN A 104 -20.46 3.02 10.12
CA GLN A 104 -20.37 4.48 9.96
C GLN A 104 -18.96 5.00 10.21
N ILE A 105 -18.20 4.35 11.09
CA ILE A 105 -16.79 4.67 11.37
C ILE A 105 -15.87 4.10 10.29
N VAL A 106 -16.21 2.93 9.75
CA VAL A 106 -15.43 2.20 8.74
C VAL A 106 -16.34 1.86 7.55
N PRO A 107 -16.81 2.87 6.79
CA PRO A 107 -17.73 2.66 5.66
C PRO A 107 -17.19 1.69 4.59
N SER A 108 -15.87 1.55 4.44
CA SER A 108 -15.25 0.62 3.49
C SER A 108 -15.55 -0.86 3.78
N CYS A 109 -16.14 -1.20 4.93
CA CYS A 109 -16.67 -2.54 5.14
C CYS A 109 -17.91 -2.84 4.27
N LYS A 110 -18.55 -1.82 3.69
CA LYS A 110 -19.63 -1.94 2.71
C LYS A 110 -19.12 -1.66 1.30
N GLN A 111 -19.83 -2.19 0.31
CA GLN A 111 -19.58 -1.91 -1.10
C GLN A 111 -20.71 -1.07 -1.72
N ASP A 112 -20.38 -0.29 -2.75
CA ASP A 112 -21.35 0.34 -3.64
C ASP A 112 -21.98 -0.68 -4.61
N LYS A 113 -22.84 -0.21 -5.51
CA LYS A 113 -23.54 -1.07 -6.48
C LYS A 113 -22.58 -1.69 -7.50
N GLU A 114 -21.43 -1.05 -7.71
CA GLU A 114 -20.36 -1.47 -8.60
C GLU A 114 -19.36 -2.42 -7.90
N GLY A 115 -19.59 -2.76 -6.63
CA GLY A 115 -18.74 -3.67 -5.86
C GLY A 115 -17.45 -3.02 -5.31
N ASN A 116 -17.36 -1.68 -5.30
CA ASN A 116 -16.22 -0.97 -4.72
C ASN A 116 -16.49 -0.63 -3.25
N PRO A 117 -15.49 -0.73 -2.36
CA PRO A 117 -15.62 -0.28 -0.98
C PRO A 117 -16.06 1.18 -0.89
N LEU A 118 -17.02 1.49 0.01
CA LEU A 118 -17.43 2.87 0.25
C LEU A 118 -16.26 3.68 0.83
N LYS A 119 -16.19 4.97 0.47
CA LYS A 119 -15.11 5.85 0.90
C LYS A 119 -15.38 6.40 2.30
N GLY A 120 -14.32 6.47 3.12
CA GLY A 120 -14.33 7.15 4.41
C GLY A 120 -13.12 8.09 4.54
N ASP A 121 -13.29 9.17 5.29
CA ASP A 121 -12.19 10.07 5.65
C ASP A 121 -11.88 9.93 7.15
N ALA A 122 -10.77 9.25 7.47
CA ALA A 122 -10.33 9.03 8.84
C ALA A 122 -10.11 10.34 9.62
N GLN A 123 -9.79 11.45 8.93
CA GLN A 123 -9.64 12.75 9.60
C GLN A 123 -11.00 13.25 10.11
N SER A 124 -12.01 13.33 9.24
CA SER A 124 -13.36 13.75 9.62
C SER A 124 -13.98 12.79 10.65
N ILE A 125 -13.80 11.49 10.47
CA ILE A 125 -14.34 10.46 11.38
C ILE A 125 -13.66 10.54 12.75
N GLY A 126 -12.32 10.60 12.82
CA GLY A 126 -11.63 10.74 14.10
C GLY A 126 -11.99 12.01 14.85
N SER A 127 -12.33 13.07 14.11
CA SER A 127 -12.81 14.32 14.68
C SER A 127 -14.22 14.24 15.24
N GLY A 128 -15.11 13.51 14.56
CA GLY A 128 -16.52 13.43 14.92
C GLY A 128 -16.84 12.37 15.98
N TYR A 129 -16.07 11.28 16.05
CA TYR A 129 -16.44 10.09 16.82
C TYR A 129 -15.58 9.84 18.06
N ALA A 130 -14.32 10.32 18.12
CA ALA A 130 -13.43 10.02 19.25
C ALA A 130 -14.00 10.46 20.61
N GLY A 131 -14.58 11.67 20.68
CA GLY A 131 -15.26 12.17 21.88
C GLY A 131 -16.51 11.35 22.21
N PRO A 132 -17.53 11.28 21.33
CA PRO A 132 -18.75 10.51 21.56
C PRO A 132 -18.57 9.04 21.96
N LEU A 133 -17.49 8.38 21.54
CA LEU A 133 -17.27 6.97 21.86
C LEU A 133 -16.57 6.74 23.20
N PHE A 134 -15.71 7.66 23.62
CA PHE A 134 -14.79 7.39 24.73
C PHE A 134 -14.75 8.48 25.81
N ASP A 135 -15.31 9.66 25.57
CA ASP A 135 -15.28 10.78 26.50
C ASP A 135 -16.63 10.95 27.24
N PRO A 136 -16.70 10.62 28.54
CA PRO A 136 -17.91 10.80 29.33
C PRO A 136 -18.45 12.23 29.32
N ASP A 137 -17.59 13.26 29.21
CA ASP A 137 -18.06 14.65 29.17
C ASP A 137 -18.84 14.96 27.90
N THR A 138 -18.50 14.30 26.80
CA THR A 138 -19.24 14.45 25.54
C THR A 138 -20.62 13.77 25.62
N CYS A 139 -20.78 12.80 26.51
CA CYS A 139 -22.01 12.04 26.74
C CYS A 139 -22.80 12.49 27.98
N ALA A 140 -22.28 13.43 28.76
CA ALA A 140 -22.93 13.93 29.96
C ALA A 140 -24.17 14.76 29.59
N VAL A 141 -25.25 14.57 30.37
CA VAL A 141 -26.43 15.43 30.31
C VAL A 141 -26.15 16.66 31.18
N LYS A 142 -25.97 17.83 30.58
CA LYS A 142 -25.81 19.11 31.30
C LYS A 142 -26.89 20.07 30.78
N GLU A 143 -27.51 20.84 31.67
CA GLU A 143 -28.53 21.84 31.31
C GLU A 143 -28.06 22.70 30.12
N GLY A 144 -28.71 22.53 28.96
CA GLY A 144 -28.49 23.32 27.75
C GLY A 144 -27.42 22.83 26.77
N LYS A 145 -26.76 21.68 27.00
CA LYS A 145 -25.88 21.02 26.00
C LYS A 145 -26.01 19.49 26.12
N ASP A 146 -26.81 18.90 25.25
CA ASP A 146 -27.21 17.51 25.45
C ASP A 146 -26.40 16.55 24.57
N GLY A 147 -25.58 15.68 25.17
CA GLY A 147 -25.20 14.36 24.65
C GLY A 147 -24.25 14.27 23.42
N PRO A 148 -23.88 13.05 23.02
CA PRO A 148 -23.01 12.81 21.87
C PRO A 148 -23.66 13.31 20.57
N PHE A 149 -22.86 13.91 19.70
CA PHE A 149 -23.32 14.50 18.44
C PHE A 149 -24.35 15.65 18.58
N ALA A 150 -24.39 16.33 19.74
CA ALA A 150 -25.30 17.45 20.02
C ALA A 150 -25.33 18.51 18.91
N GLU A 151 -24.17 18.89 18.37
CA GLU A 151 -24.11 19.91 17.31
C GLU A 151 -24.88 19.46 16.05
N THR A 152 -24.76 18.20 15.65
CA THR A 152 -25.49 17.65 14.49
C THR A 152 -26.97 17.48 14.83
N ALA A 153 -27.28 16.90 16.00
CA ALA A 153 -28.65 16.65 16.42
C ALA A 153 -29.46 17.95 16.57
N SER A 154 -28.86 19.00 17.16
CA SER A 154 -29.50 20.31 17.33
C SER A 154 -29.80 21.05 16.03
N LYS A 155 -29.17 20.64 14.91
CA LYS A 155 -29.45 21.20 13.59
C LYS A 155 -30.60 20.49 12.88
N CYS A 156 -30.93 19.26 13.28
CA CYS A 156 -31.93 18.44 12.63
C CYS A 156 -33.33 18.82 13.13
N MET A 157 -34.22 19.19 12.22
CA MET A 157 -35.63 19.42 12.54
C MET A 157 -36.39 18.10 12.69
N ALA A 158 -37.36 18.05 13.60
CA ALA A 158 -38.23 16.89 13.77
C ALA A 158 -39.20 16.68 12.60
N LYS A 159 -39.55 17.75 11.89
CA LYS A 159 -40.41 17.73 10.69
C LYS A 159 -39.84 18.70 9.65
N ASN A 160 -39.96 18.33 8.38
CA ASN A 160 -39.59 19.22 7.29
C ASN A 160 -40.43 20.50 7.32
N PRO A 161 -39.87 21.65 6.88
CA PRO A 161 -40.62 22.90 6.83
C PRO A 161 -41.86 22.78 5.93
N PRO A 162 -42.97 23.45 6.26
CA PRO A 162 -44.24 23.32 5.52
C PRO A 162 -44.16 23.85 4.08
N TRP A 163 -43.22 24.74 3.81
CA TRP A 163 -42.96 25.35 2.49
C TRP A 163 -42.12 24.45 1.55
N LEU A 164 -41.78 23.23 1.98
CA LEU A 164 -41.21 22.19 1.13
C LEU A 164 -42.32 21.35 0.49
N LYS A 165 -42.49 21.45 -0.84
CA LYS A 165 -43.52 20.72 -1.59
C LYS A 165 -42.87 19.62 -2.43
N PRO A 166 -43.21 18.32 -2.25
CA PRO A 166 -42.70 17.26 -3.11
C PRO A 166 -43.24 17.43 -4.53
N LEU A 167 -42.43 17.06 -5.53
CA LEU A 167 -42.78 17.11 -6.94
C LEU A 167 -42.64 15.73 -7.58
N GLU A 168 -43.47 15.49 -8.59
CA GLU A 168 -43.22 14.40 -9.53
C GLU A 168 -42.10 14.77 -10.50
N LYS A 169 -41.39 13.77 -11.03
CA LYS A 169 -40.28 13.98 -11.98
C LYS A 169 -40.72 14.79 -13.21
N VAL A 170 -41.96 14.59 -13.66
CA VAL A 170 -42.54 15.30 -14.83
C VAL A 170 -42.77 16.80 -14.56
N GLN A 171 -42.91 17.20 -13.29
CA GLN A 171 -43.10 18.59 -12.89
C GLN A 171 -41.78 19.33 -12.61
N PHE A 172 -40.65 18.62 -12.58
CA PHE A 172 -39.34 19.18 -12.27
C PHE A 172 -38.77 20.00 -13.42
N LYS A 173 -38.42 21.27 -13.15
CA LYS A 173 -37.78 22.17 -14.12
C LYS A 173 -36.36 22.48 -13.67
N GLN A 174 -35.35 21.97 -14.40
CA GLN A 174 -33.93 22.11 -14.02
C GLN A 174 -33.46 23.57 -13.92
N ASN A 175 -34.07 24.48 -14.69
CA ASN A 175 -33.71 25.91 -14.71
C ASN A 175 -34.49 26.74 -13.69
N ASN A 176 -35.41 26.14 -12.91
CA ASN A 176 -36.14 26.86 -11.87
C ASN A 176 -35.32 26.84 -10.57
N PRO A 177 -34.88 28.00 -10.04
CA PRO A 177 -34.06 28.07 -8.83
C PRO A 177 -34.79 27.56 -7.57
N ALA A 178 -36.12 27.49 -7.58
CA ALA A 178 -36.91 26.92 -6.47
C ALA A 178 -37.02 25.39 -6.54
N HIS A 179 -36.67 24.76 -7.66
CA HIS A 179 -36.72 23.32 -7.83
C HIS A 179 -35.35 22.71 -7.53
N PHE A 180 -35.33 21.62 -6.78
CA PHE A 180 -34.11 20.85 -6.61
C PHE A 180 -34.38 19.36 -6.57
N LYS A 181 -33.32 18.61 -6.91
CA LYS A 181 -33.27 17.16 -6.84
C LYS A 181 -32.44 16.77 -5.63
N HIS A 182 -32.96 15.87 -4.81
CA HIS A 182 -32.24 15.24 -3.71
C HIS A 182 -32.17 13.73 -3.95
N LYS A 183 -31.04 13.13 -3.63
CA LYS A 183 -30.86 11.69 -3.75
C LYS A 183 -30.89 11.13 -2.33
N SER A 184 -31.92 10.37 -2.01
CA SER A 184 -32.09 9.81 -0.67
C SER A 184 -30.97 8.83 -0.32
N ALA A 185 -30.88 8.45 0.96
CA ALA A 185 -29.97 7.41 1.44
C ALA A 185 -30.11 6.06 0.70
N THR A 186 -31.28 5.78 0.11
CA THR A 186 -31.51 4.56 -0.71
C THR A 186 -31.09 4.73 -2.18
N GLY A 187 -30.55 5.90 -2.52
CA GLY A 187 -30.08 6.25 -3.85
C GLY A 187 -31.20 6.60 -4.84
N LYS A 188 -32.44 6.77 -4.37
CA LYS A 188 -33.59 7.15 -5.19
C LYS A 188 -33.66 8.67 -5.33
N ASP A 189 -34.00 9.12 -6.53
CA ASP A 189 -34.17 10.54 -6.81
C ASP A 189 -35.53 11.03 -6.31
N GLN A 190 -35.52 12.07 -5.50
CA GLN A 190 -36.68 12.81 -5.02
C GLN A 190 -36.61 14.25 -5.51
N TYR A 191 -37.75 14.78 -5.94
CA TYR A 191 -37.85 16.12 -6.53
C TYR A 191 -38.69 17.00 -5.62
N TYR A 192 -38.28 18.25 -5.47
CA TYR A 192 -38.91 19.19 -4.54
C TYR A 192 -39.01 20.58 -5.16
N CYS A 193 -40.02 21.32 -4.73
CA CYS A 193 -40.19 22.75 -4.96
C CYS A 193 -40.21 23.48 -3.61
N ILE A 194 -39.61 24.67 -3.58
CA ILE A 194 -39.67 25.59 -2.45
C ILE A 194 -40.65 26.72 -2.73
N ASP A 195 -41.59 26.93 -1.81
CA ASP A 195 -42.39 28.15 -1.80
C ASP A 195 -41.62 29.28 -1.12
N ARG A 196 -41.13 30.23 -1.92
CA ARG A 196 -40.22 31.26 -1.42
C ARG A 196 -40.90 32.26 -0.49
N SER A 197 -42.13 32.66 -0.81
CA SER A 197 -42.88 33.61 0.01
C SER A 197 -43.14 33.00 1.38
N GLU A 198 -43.62 31.74 1.41
CA GLU A 198 -43.85 31.03 2.66
C GLU A 198 -42.55 30.79 3.45
N ALA A 199 -41.41 30.56 2.77
CA ALA A 199 -40.12 30.37 3.40
C ALA A 199 -39.60 31.65 4.08
N ASP A 200 -39.72 32.80 3.42
CA ASP A 200 -39.29 34.09 3.98
C ASP A 200 -40.18 34.48 5.17
N ASP A 201 -41.51 34.34 5.05
CA ASP A 201 -42.48 34.56 6.12
C ASP A 201 -42.29 33.60 7.30
N TRP A 202 -41.98 32.33 7.04
CA TRP A 202 -41.66 31.37 8.09
C TRP A 202 -40.39 31.78 8.85
N SER A 203 -39.43 32.38 8.15
CA SER A 203 -38.12 32.69 8.69
C SER A 203 -38.09 33.89 9.65
N THR A 204 -39.14 34.72 9.61
CA THR A 204 -39.32 35.91 10.47
C THR A 204 -40.17 35.62 11.72
N LYS A 205 -40.77 34.43 11.83
CA LYS A 205 -41.60 34.04 12.99
C LYS A 205 -40.74 33.95 14.27
N PRO A 206 -41.20 34.50 15.41
CA PRO A 206 -40.48 34.42 16.69
C PRO A 206 -40.14 32.99 17.13
N ALA A 207 -41.01 32.02 16.82
CA ALA A 207 -40.78 30.60 17.09
C ALA A 207 -39.54 30.00 16.39
N GLN A 208 -39.06 30.62 15.30
CA GLN A 208 -37.88 30.18 14.56
C GLN A 208 -36.62 30.99 14.91
N GLU A 209 -36.76 32.01 15.75
CA GLU A 209 -35.66 32.91 16.12
C GLU A 209 -34.52 32.14 16.81
N MET A 210 -34.84 31.16 17.65
CA MET A 210 -33.83 30.29 18.28
C MET A 210 -33.06 29.43 17.26
N LEU A 211 -33.74 28.94 16.20
CA LEU A 211 -33.11 28.14 15.15
C LEU A 211 -32.09 28.98 14.37
N PHE A 212 -32.45 30.21 13.98
CA PHE A 212 -31.54 31.09 13.23
C PHE A 212 -30.43 31.71 14.10
N LYS A 213 -30.61 31.76 15.43
CA LYS A 213 -29.59 32.15 16.40
C LYS A 213 -28.70 30.98 16.84
N ASN A 214 -29.01 29.74 16.43
CA ASN A 214 -28.17 28.59 16.76
C ASN A 214 -26.80 28.73 16.06
N LYS A 215 -25.77 28.97 16.87
CA LYS A 215 -24.37 29.20 16.44
C LYS A 215 -23.82 28.03 15.62
N ALA A 216 -24.39 26.84 15.74
CA ALA A 216 -23.99 25.67 14.98
C ALA A 216 -24.19 25.86 13.46
N PHE A 217 -25.14 26.70 13.04
CA PHE A 217 -25.39 27.00 11.62
C PHE A 217 -24.48 28.09 11.03
N ASN A 218 -23.68 28.81 11.84
CA ASN A 218 -22.90 29.97 11.38
C ASN A 218 -21.89 29.66 10.26
N LYS A 219 -21.48 28.39 10.14
CA LYS A 219 -20.57 27.94 9.07
C LYS A 219 -21.28 27.47 7.82
N ASP A 220 -22.59 27.19 7.90
CA ASP A 220 -23.37 26.59 6.83
C ASP A 220 -23.63 27.60 5.71
N LYS A 221 -23.62 27.11 4.46
CA LYS A 221 -23.77 27.91 3.25
C LYS A 221 -25.09 28.69 3.24
N TRP A 222 -26.19 28.00 3.53
CA TRP A 222 -27.53 28.58 3.55
C TRP A 222 -27.64 29.76 4.52
N LYS A 223 -26.97 29.71 5.68
CA LYS A 223 -27.06 30.77 6.69
C LYS A 223 -26.34 32.03 6.20
N LYS A 224 -25.16 31.87 5.60
CA LYS A 224 -24.43 32.97 4.96
C LYS A 224 -25.17 33.56 3.78
N GLU A 225 -25.86 32.72 3.00
CA GLU A 225 -26.70 33.17 1.88
C GLU A 225 -27.93 33.92 2.37
N LYS A 226 -28.60 33.44 3.42
CA LYS A 226 -29.72 34.15 4.07
C LYS A 226 -29.29 35.51 4.59
N ASP A 227 -28.16 35.57 5.31
CA ASP A 227 -27.63 36.81 5.88
C ASP A 227 -27.20 37.82 4.79
N LYS A 228 -26.92 37.35 3.56
CA LYS A 228 -26.65 38.18 2.38
C LYS A 228 -27.90 38.51 1.55
N GLY A 229 -29.07 37.98 1.90
CA GLY A 229 -30.31 38.17 1.15
C GLY A 229 -30.41 37.36 -0.15
N GLU A 230 -29.59 36.32 -0.33
CA GLU A 230 -29.55 35.53 -1.56
C GLU A 230 -30.82 34.67 -1.76
N ALA A 231 -31.29 34.55 -3.00
CA ALA A 231 -32.52 33.83 -3.32
C ALA A 231 -32.44 32.30 -3.09
N THR A 232 -31.24 31.73 -3.03
CA THR A 232 -31.00 30.28 -2.93
C THR A 232 -31.00 29.72 -1.50
N TRP A 233 -31.02 30.58 -0.47
CA TRP A 233 -30.83 30.13 0.92
C TRP A 233 -31.85 29.08 1.36
N ALA A 234 -33.12 29.21 0.96
CA ALA A 234 -34.20 28.32 1.38
C ALA A 234 -34.03 26.90 0.80
N VAL A 235 -33.56 26.81 -0.44
CA VAL A 235 -33.22 25.53 -1.08
C VAL A 235 -32.03 24.88 -0.37
N ASP A 236 -30.98 25.64 -0.10
CA ASP A 236 -29.79 25.12 0.60
C ASP A 236 -30.09 24.74 2.06
N PHE A 237 -31.02 25.45 2.72
CA PHE A 237 -31.49 25.10 4.05
C PHE A 237 -32.21 23.75 4.05
N VAL A 238 -33.17 23.53 3.13
CA VAL A 238 -33.89 22.26 3.06
C VAL A 238 -32.98 21.12 2.66
N LYS A 239 -32.09 21.31 1.68
CA LYS A 239 -31.07 20.30 1.35
C LYS A 239 -30.29 19.89 2.60
N LYS A 240 -29.91 20.88 3.42
CA LYS A 240 -29.22 20.61 4.68
C LYS A 240 -30.08 19.85 5.69
N GLN A 241 -31.38 20.17 5.80
CA GLN A 241 -32.31 19.44 6.68
C GLN A 241 -32.53 18.00 6.21
N LEU A 242 -32.68 17.77 4.91
CA LEU A 242 -32.77 16.42 4.33
C LEU A 242 -31.50 15.63 4.63
N GLU A 243 -30.32 16.21 4.38
CA GLU A 243 -29.02 15.61 4.74
C GLU A 243 -28.92 15.27 6.24
N LEU A 244 -29.38 16.16 7.13
CA LEU A 244 -29.32 15.96 8.57
C LEU A 244 -30.31 14.89 9.07
N SER A 245 -31.50 14.82 8.45
CA SER A 245 -32.51 13.80 8.76
C SER A 245 -32.05 12.39 8.41
N GLU A 246 -31.17 12.27 7.41
CA GLU A 246 -30.53 11.02 7.01
C GLU A 246 -29.15 10.82 7.66
N ASP A 247 -28.70 11.75 8.52
CA ASP A 247 -27.35 11.69 9.11
C ASP A 247 -27.26 10.53 10.11
N PRO A 248 -26.36 9.57 9.88
CA PRO A 248 -26.24 8.38 10.71
C PRO A 248 -25.91 8.70 12.16
N ARG A 249 -25.32 9.86 12.46
CA ARG A 249 -24.97 10.27 13.83
C ARG A 249 -26.21 10.55 14.68
N VAL A 250 -27.29 11.05 14.08
CA VAL A 250 -28.57 11.26 14.78
C VAL A 250 -29.17 9.92 15.18
N ARG A 251 -29.16 8.95 14.27
CA ARG A 251 -29.61 7.58 14.54
C ARG A 251 -28.74 6.87 15.57
N ILE A 252 -27.41 7.01 15.48
CA ILE A 252 -26.46 6.44 16.45
C ILE A 252 -26.71 7.03 17.83
N ARG A 253 -26.89 8.35 17.95
CA ARG A 253 -27.23 8.99 19.22
C ARG A 253 -28.49 8.38 19.84
N LYS A 254 -29.58 8.32 19.08
CA LYS A 254 -30.85 7.76 19.56
C LYS A 254 -30.69 6.33 20.06
N ILE A 255 -30.17 5.44 19.22
CA ILE A 255 -30.09 4.00 19.54
C ILE A 255 -29.03 3.72 20.60
N LEU A 256 -27.79 4.15 20.38
CA LEU A 256 -26.67 3.75 21.23
C LEU A 256 -26.57 4.58 22.52
N TRP A 257 -27.05 5.82 22.55
CA TRP A 257 -26.94 6.65 23.76
C TRP A 257 -28.26 6.77 24.52
N GLU A 258 -29.38 7.05 23.84
CA GLU A 258 -30.67 7.30 24.51
C GLU A 258 -31.38 5.99 24.90
N GLU A 259 -31.48 5.04 23.96
CA GLU A 259 -32.21 3.79 24.14
C GLU A 259 -31.38 2.71 24.85
N LEU A 260 -30.17 2.40 24.34
CA LEU A 260 -29.35 1.28 24.83
C LEU A 260 -28.28 1.67 25.84
N ARG A 261 -28.06 2.98 26.12
CA ARG A 261 -27.07 3.47 27.09
C ARG A 261 -25.64 2.93 26.89
N LEU A 262 -25.25 2.63 25.65
CA LEU A 262 -23.93 2.11 25.28
C LEU A 262 -22.85 3.19 25.20
N LEU A 263 -23.20 4.46 25.00
CA LEU A 263 -22.22 5.55 24.89
C LEU A 263 -21.97 6.29 26.21
N PRO A 264 -20.70 6.55 26.58
CA PRO A 264 -19.48 6.11 25.89
C PRO A 264 -19.24 4.60 26.04
N LEU A 265 -18.66 3.97 25.01
CA LEU A 265 -18.32 2.54 25.01
C LEU A 265 -17.14 2.21 25.93
N GLY A 266 -16.35 3.21 26.29
CA GLY A 266 -15.18 3.03 27.14
C GLY A 266 -14.72 4.33 27.78
N SER A 267 -13.52 4.31 28.34
CA SER A 267 -12.82 5.49 28.85
C SER A 267 -11.81 5.97 27.81
N PRO A 268 -11.45 7.27 27.80
CA PRO A 268 -10.37 7.74 26.95
C PRO A 268 -9.07 7.06 27.39
N PHE A 269 -8.16 6.77 26.42
CA PHE A 269 -6.88 6.14 26.74
C PHE A 269 -6.00 7.12 27.51
N PHE A 270 -5.92 8.36 27.03
CA PHE A 270 -5.23 9.46 27.69
C PHE A 270 -6.20 10.27 28.53
N ASP A 271 -5.84 10.53 29.79
CA ASP A 271 -6.59 11.44 30.65
C ASP A 271 -6.53 12.88 30.11
N LYS A 272 -7.72 13.47 29.93
CA LYS A 272 -7.91 14.81 29.40
C LYS A 272 -7.31 15.90 30.28
N ASN A 273 -7.19 15.68 31.59
CA ASN A 273 -6.70 16.68 32.52
C ASN A 273 -5.17 16.77 32.50
N THR A 274 -4.49 15.66 32.21
CA THR A 274 -3.03 15.53 32.32
C THR A 274 -2.31 15.48 30.97
N VAL A 275 -2.94 14.85 29.95
CA VAL A 275 -2.36 14.67 28.60
C VAL A 275 -3.20 15.37 27.52
N ALA A 276 -4.46 15.69 27.83
CA ALA A 276 -5.44 16.33 26.95
C ALA A 276 -5.91 15.52 25.74
N ASN A 277 -7.12 15.86 25.25
CA ASN A 277 -7.92 14.96 24.43
C ASN A 277 -7.45 14.81 22.97
N LEU A 278 -6.56 15.69 22.48
CA LEU A 278 -6.11 15.64 21.08
C LEU A 278 -5.27 14.40 20.75
N TRP A 279 -4.64 13.77 21.75
CA TRP A 279 -3.93 12.49 21.57
C TRP A 279 -4.89 11.31 21.37
N ASN A 280 -6.03 11.29 22.07
CA ASN A 280 -7.09 10.29 21.83
C ASN A 280 -7.63 10.43 20.40
N ARG A 281 -7.83 11.67 19.93
CA ARG A 281 -8.25 11.95 18.54
C ARG A 281 -7.22 11.49 17.51
N LEU A 282 -5.93 11.65 17.79
CA LEU A 282 -4.86 11.11 16.95
C LEU A 282 -4.93 9.58 16.89
N ALA A 283 -4.97 8.91 18.04
CA ALA A 283 -5.02 7.45 18.12
C ALA A 283 -6.24 6.90 17.37
N PHE A 284 -7.40 7.52 17.55
CA PHE A 284 -8.62 7.13 16.84
C PHE A 284 -8.51 7.32 15.33
N ARG A 285 -7.97 8.46 14.87
CA ARG A 285 -7.72 8.71 13.45
C ARG A 285 -6.82 7.64 12.84
N LEU A 286 -5.73 7.26 13.53
CA LEU A 286 -4.79 6.25 13.06
C LEU A 286 -5.43 4.86 13.00
N ALA A 287 -6.21 4.48 14.01
CA ALA A 287 -6.96 3.21 14.03
C ALA A 287 -7.96 3.12 12.87
N VAL A 288 -8.76 4.17 12.66
CA VAL A 288 -9.74 4.22 11.57
C VAL A 288 -9.06 4.21 10.21
N ALA A 289 -7.96 4.94 10.03
CA ALA A 289 -7.21 4.92 8.77
C ALA A 289 -6.74 3.50 8.42
N HIS A 290 -6.26 2.74 9.42
CA HIS A 290 -5.86 1.36 9.24
C HIS A 290 -7.06 0.46 8.89
N LEU A 291 -8.16 0.52 9.65
CA LEU A 291 -9.35 -0.30 9.41
C LEU A 291 -10.03 0.00 8.06
N LEU A 292 -10.06 1.27 7.63
CA LEU A 292 -10.57 1.65 6.32
C LEU A 292 -9.82 0.94 5.19
N SER A 293 -8.49 0.92 5.29
CA SER A 293 -7.62 0.22 4.35
C SER A 293 -7.78 -1.30 4.46
N TRP A 294 -7.81 -1.84 5.67
CA TRP A 294 -7.91 -3.28 5.90
C TRP A 294 -9.22 -3.86 5.36
N GLU A 295 -10.37 -3.22 5.58
CA GLU A 295 -11.65 -3.67 5.01
C GLU A 295 -11.68 -3.56 3.47
N SER A 296 -11.04 -2.53 2.91
CA SER A 296 -10.88 -2.42 1.45
C SER A 296 -10.06 -3.59 0.90
N TRP A 297 -9.03 -4.02 1.62
CA TRP A 297 -8.22 -5.19 1.26
C TRP A 297 -8.96 -6.52 1.47
N ASN A 298 -9.83 -6.65 2.48
CA ASN A 298 -10.68 -7.84 2.63
C ASN A 298 -11.54 -8.05 1.38
N HIS A 299 -12.26 -7.01 0.94
CA HIS A 299 -13.08 -7.07 -0.29
C HIS A 299 -12.24 -7.40 -1.52
N ARG A 300 -11.08 -6.77 -1.66
CA ARG A 300 -10.17 -7.00 -2.79
C ARG A 300 -9.63 -8.42 -2.82
N THR A 301 -9.15 -8.92 -1.69
CA THR A 301 -8.55 -10.26 -1.59
C THR A 301 -9.59 -11.34 -1.81
N GLN A 302 -10.80 -11.18 -1.25
CA GLN A 302 -11.93 -12.08 -1.53
C GLN A 302 -12.30 -12.07 -3.03
N LYS A 303 -12.37 -10.89 -3.65
CA LYS A 303 -12.62 -10.76 -5.10
C LYS A 303 -11.54 -11.47 -5.92
N GLU A 304 -10.27 -11.21 -5.64
CA GLU A 304 -9.14 -11.84 -6.33
C GLU A 304 -9.12 -13.38 -6.14
N HIS A 305 -9.50 -13.88 -4.96
CA HIS A 305 -9.67 -15.32 -4.71
C HIS A 305 -10.80 -15.91 -5.55
N ASN A 306 -11.97 -15.26 -5.55
CA ASN A 306 -13.13 -15.71 -6.32
C ASN A 306 -12.85 -15.71 -7.83
N GLU A 307 -12.14 -14.70 -8.33
CA GLU A 307 -11.69 -14.65 -9.73
C GLU A 307 -10.70 -15.78 -10.05
N ALA A 308 -9.77 -16.08 -9.14
CA ALA A 308 -8.84 -17.20 -9.30
C ALA A 308 -9.55 -18.56 -9.28
N ARG A 309 -10.54 -18.74 -8.40
CA ARG A 309 -11.40 -19.92 -8.31
C ARG A 309 -12.21 -20.10 -9.60
N ALA A 310 -12.94 -19.08 -10.03
CA ALA A 310 -13.73 -19.11 -11.25
C ALA A 310 -12.88 -19.42 -12.49
N LYS A 311 -11.64 -18.89 -12.54
CA LYS A 311 -10.69 -19.21 -13.60
C LYS A 311 -10.24 -20.67 -13.55
N LEU A 312 -9.96 -21.22 -12.36
CA LEU A 312 -9.65 -22.64 -12.21
C LEU A 312 -10.82 -23.51 -12.68
N ASP A 313 -12.03 -23.25 -12.18
CA ASP A 313 -13.24 -24.00 -12.52
C ASP A 313 -13.56 -23.93 -14.03
N SER A 314 -13.28 -22.78 -14.66
CA SER A 314 -13.40 -22.63 -16.11
C SER A 314 -12.37 -23.48 -16.87
N LEU A 315 -11.11 -23.50 -16.43
CA LEU A 315 -10.08 -24.32 -17.06
C LEU A 315 -10.36 -25.82 -16.87
N GLU A 316 -10.82 -26.24 -15.68
CA GLU A 316 -11.18 -27.63 -15.40
C GLU A 316 -12.35 -28.10 -16.28
N ARG A 317 -13.37 -27.25 -16.48
CA ARG A 317 -14.45 -27.53 -17.44
C ARG A 317 -13.94 -27.60 -18.89
N ASN A 318 -13.15 -26.62 -19.31
CA ASN A 318 -12.65 -26.54 -20.69
C ASN A 318 -11.74 -27.73 -21.05
N TYR A 319 -10.99 -28.26 -20.08
CA TYR A 319 -10.02 -29.34 -20.31
C TYR A 319 -10.49 -30.71 -19.79
N LYS A 320 -11.77 -30.87 -19.45
CA LYS A 320 -12.33 -32.13 -18.96
C LYS A 320 -12.09 -33.32 -19.90
N HIS A 321 -12.08 -33.07 -21.21
CA HIS A 321 -11.83 -34.07 -22.24
C HIS A 321 -10.38 -34.62 -22.26
N LEU A 322 -9.45 -33.99 -21.54
CA LEU A 322 -8.04 -34.39 -21.43
C LEU A 322 -7.73 -35.12 -20.11
N ALA A 323 -8.74 -35.52 -19.33
CA ALA A 323 -8.53 -36.10 -17.99
C ALA A 323 -7.57 -37.30 -18.00
N GLY A 324 -7.74 -38.25 -18.94
CA GLY A 324 -6.85 -39.41 -19.05
C GLY A 324 -5.40 -39.05 -19.38
N ASP A 325 -5.18 -38.06 -20.25
CA ASP A 325 -3.83 -37.56 -20.55
C ASP A 325 -3.22 -36.85 -19.34
N PHE A 326 -4.04 -36.13 -18.57
CA PHE A 326 -3.61 -35.51 -17.33
C PHE A 326 -3.19 -36.54 -16.30
N ASP A 327 -3.88 -37.68 -16.17
CA ASP A 327 -3.50 -38.73 -15.23
C ASP A 327 -2.07 -39.26 -15.50
N ASN A 328 -1.72 -39.47 -16.78
CA ASN A 328 -0.37 -39.83 -17.19
C ASN A 328 0.67 -38.77 -16.82
N LEU A 329 0.37 -37.49 -17.04
CA LEU A 329 1.28 -36.39 -16.67
C LEU A 329 1.36 -36.21 -15.13
N ARG A 330 0.28 -36.49 -14.39
CA ARG A 330 0.27 -36.50 -12.92
C ARG A 330 1.08 -37.65 -12.36
N GLU A 331 1.13 -38.78 -13.04
CA GLU A 331 2.00 -39.90 -12.71
C GLU A 331 3.47 -39.50 -12.80
N TYR A 332 3.89 -38.89 -13.91
CA TYR A 332 5.23 -38.31 -14.03
C TYR A 332 5.53 -37.32 -12.89
N GLU A 333 4.59 -36.43 -12.54
CA GLU A 333 4.78 -35.50 -11.42
C GLU A 333 5.04 -36.21 -10.09
N ARG A 334 4.35 -37.33 -9.82
CA ARG A 334 4.55 -38.13 -8.60
C ARG A 334 5.90 -38.84 -8.61
N GLU A 335 6.25 -39.52 -9.70
CA GLU A 335 7.52 -40.22 -9.85
C GLU A 335 8.70 -39.25 -9.72
N ARG A 336 8.57 -38.07 -10.35
CA ARG A 336 9.57 -37.00 -10.26
C ARG A 336 9.70 -36.48 -8.83
N HIS A 337 8.58 -36.32 -8.11
CA HIS A 337 8.61 -35.92 -6.69
C HIS A 337 9.34 -36.95 -5.82
N GLU A 338 9.04 -38.24 -5.99
CA GLU A 338 9.72 -39.32 -5.25
C GLU A 338 11.22 -39.38 -5.56
N LYS A 339 11.62 -39.16 -6.82
CA LYS A 339 13.04 -39.00 -7.19
C LYS A 339 13.68 -37.81 -6.47
N LEU A 340 12.98 -36.68 -6.39
CA LEU A 340 13.47 -35.48 -5.69
C LEU A 340 13.53 -35.67 -4.16
N LYS A 341 12.65 -36.45 -3.55
CA LYS A 341 12.77 -36.84 -2.14
C LYS A 341 14.08 -37.58 -1.87
N ARG A 342 14.37 -38.59 -2.70
CA ARG A 342 15.58 -39.41 -2.54
C ARG A 342 16.87 -38.64 -2.80
N THR A 343 16.84 -37.69 -3.75
CA THR A 343 18.06 -37.00 -4.21
C THR A 343 18.29 -35.64 -3.56
N THR A 344 17.23 -34.93 -3.18
CA THR A 344 17.30 -33.54 -2.68
C THR A 344 16.60 -33.35 -1.34
N PHE A 345 16.07 -34.43 -0.74
CA PHE A 345 15.30 -34.39 0.51
C PHE A 345 14.12 -33.42 0.45
N ALA A 346 13.47 -33.35 -0.72
CA ALA A 346 12.28 -32.53 -0.91
C ALA A 346 11.18 -32.95 0.09
N GLY A 347 10.54 -31.97 0.74
CA GLY A 347 9.41 -32.22 1.64
C GLY A 347 8.11 -32.51 0.90
N ASP A 348 7.14 -33.09 1.61
CA ASP A 348 5.79 -33.33 1.09
C ASP A 348 4.86 -32.11 1.16
N ASP A 349 5.31 -31.03 1.79
CA ASP A 349 4.58 -29.77 1.88
C ASP A 349 4.34 -29.13 0.50
N ARG A 350 5.21 -29.42 -0.48
CA ARG A 350 5.14 -28.85 -1.84
C ARG A 350 5.51 -29.90 -2.88
N PRO A 351 4.55 -30.76 -3.29
CA PRO A 351 4.81 -31.78 -4.29
C PRO A 351 5.23 -31.15 -5.63
N PHE A 352 6.11 -31.86 -6.35
CA PHE A 352 6.52 -31.44 -7.69
C PHE A 352 5.31 -31.32 -8.64
N LYS A 353 5.32 -30.26 -9.45
CA LYS A 353 4.30 -29.96 -10.45
C LYS A 353 4.91 -29.37 -11.71
N ILE A 354 4.36 -29.70 -12.87
CA ILE A 354 4.82 -29.15 -14.15
C ILE A 354 4.38 -27.69 -14.26
N PHE A 355 5.33 -26.75 -14.33
CA PHE A 355 5.10 -25.30 -14.43
C PHE A 355 5.67 -24.71 -15.73
N PRO A 356 5.33 -23.46 -16.11
CA PRO A 356 5.76 -22.86 -17.37
C PRO A 356 7.27 -22.85 -17.61
N ARG A 357 8.07 -22.79 -16.53
CA ARG A 357 9.53 -22.84 -16.62
C ARG A 357 10.04 -24.20 -17.11
N ILE A 358 9.36 -25.28 -16.71
CA ILE A 358 9.71 -26.67 -17.03
C ILE A 358 9.44 -26.93 -18.52
N ILE A 359 8.41 -26.31 -19.08
CA ILE A 359 8.02 -26.47 -20.49
C ILE A 359 8.52 -25.33 -21.39
N ARG A 360 9.57 -24.60 -21.00
CA ARG A 360 10.14 -23.55 -21.86
C ARG A 360 10.59 -24.14 -23.19
N ALA A 361 10.34 -23.38 -24.27
CA ALA A 361 10.56 -23.81 -25.65
C ALA A 361 9.73 -25.02 -26.10
N TRP A 362 8.71 -25.46 -25.34
CA TRP A 362 7.83 -26.56 -25.72
C TRP A 362 7.24 -26.45 -27.13
N PRO A 363 6.71 -25.28 -27.58
CA PRO A 363 6.19 -25.18 -28.95
C PRO A 363 7.22 -25.54 -30.02
N ARG A 364 8.49 -25.16 -29.82
CA ARG A 364 9.58 -25.47 -30.75
C ARG A 364 10.01 -26.93 -30.66
N VAL A 365 10.05 -27.52 -29.46
CA VAL A 365 10.34 -28.96 -29.28
C VAL A 365 9.29 -29.80 -29.99
N ARG A 366 8.01 -29.51 -29.75
CA ARG A 366 6.88 -30.20 -30.38
C ARG A 366 6.89 -30.03 -31.90
N GLU A 367 7.14 -28.82 -32.39
CA GLU A 367 7.24 -28.55 -33.84
C GLU A 367 8.35 -29.39 -34.50
N GLU A 368 9.54 -29.44 -33.91
CA GLU A 368 10.65 -30.25 -34.44
C GLU A 368 10.34 -31.74 -34.37
N TRP A 369 9.69 -32.24 -33.30
CA TRP A 369 9.28 -33.64 -33.23
C TRP A 369 8.22 -34.02 -34.27
N LEU A 370 7.25 -33.12 -34.56
CA LEU A 370 6.24 -33.37 -35.60
C LEU A 370 6.83 -33.44 -37.01
N LYS A 371 8.03 -32.87 -37.25
CA LYS A 371 8.72 -32.92 -38.55
C LYS A 371 9.46 -34.24 -38.78
N VAL A 372 9.63 -35.08 -37.76
CA VAL A 372 10.40 -36.32 -37.86
C VAL A 372 9.52 -37.49 -37.45
N ASP A 373 9.19 -38.38 -38.40
CA ASP A 373 8.74 -39.73 -38.05
C ASP A 373 9.97 -40.51 -37.58
N GLY A 374 10.27 -40.38 -36.29
CA GLY A 374 11.51 -40.89 -35.72
C GLY A 374 11.28 -41.54 -34.37
N ALA A 375 11.88 -42.72 -34.19
CA ALA A 375 12.01 -43.42 -32.91
C ALA A 375 12.54 -42.50 -31.81
N GLU A 376 12.18 -42.80 -30.56
CA GLU A 376 12.56 -42.13 -29.31
C GLU A 376 13.97 -41.47 -29.30
N GLU A 377 15.01 -42.18 -29.75
CA GLU A 377 16.39 -41.67 -29.75
C GLU A 377 16.61 -40.42 -30.62
N LYS A 378 15.92 -40.32 -31.76
CA LYS A 378 15.97 -39.10 -32.59
C LYS A 378 15.35 -37.92 -31.86
N ARG A 379 14.24 -38.13 -31.14
CA ARG A 379 13.59 -37.09 -30.34
C ARG A 379 14.46 -36.64 -29.17
N LYS A 380 15.15 -37.56 -28.50
CA LYS A 380 16.14 -37.23 -27.45
C LYS A 380 17.33 -36.43 -27.98
N GLN A 381 17.81 -36.72 -29.19
CA GLN A 381 18.88 -35.94 -29.79
C GLN A 381 18.44 -34.49 -30.09
N ILE A 382 17.21 -34.31 -30.60
CA ILE A 382 16.63 -32.97 -30.82
C ILE A 382 16.60 -32.15 -29.52
N ILE A 383 16.26 -32.78 -28.38
CA ILE A 383 16.28 -32.12 -27.06
C ILE A 383 17.68 -31.61 -26.73
N LYS A 384 18.73 -32.43 -26.89
CA LYS A 384 20.12 -32.05 -26.61
C LYS A 384 20.58 -30.88 -27.48
N ASP A 385 20.24 -30.92 -28.76
CA ASP A 385 20.60 -29.87 -29.72
C ASP A 385 19.89 -28.55 -29.40
N LEU A 386 18.59 -28.61 -29.10
CA LEU A 386 17.80 -27.42 -28.73
C LEU A 386 18.23 -26.85 -27.38
N GLN A 387 18.55 -27.68 -26.39
CA GLN A 387 19.09 -27.24 -25.10
C GLN A 387 20.41 -26.49 -25.27
N THR A 388 21.28 -26.97 -26.17
CA THR A 388 22.56 -26.33 -26.48
C THR A 388 22.38 -25.01 -27.23
N LYS A 389 21.44 -24.95 -28.16
CA LYS A 389 21.12 -23.72 -28.93
C LYS A 389 20.42 -22.66 -28.09
N LEU A 390 19.57 -23.07 -27.15
CA LEU A 390 18.71 -22.19 -26.34
C LEU A 390 19.17 -22.11 -24.88
N ARG A 391 20.48 -21.87 -24.65
CA ARG A 391 21.04 -21.77 -23.29
C ARG A 391 20.28 -20.73 -22.45
N GLY A 392 19.73 -21.16 -21.32
CA GLY A 392 18.91 -20.35 -20.41
C GLY A 392 17.44 -20.16 -20.84
N GLY A 393 17.11 -20.43 -22.10
CA GLY A 393 15.77 -20.37 -22.67
C GLY A 393 15.06 -21.72 -22.81
N PHE A 394 15.73 -22.82 -22.49
CA PHE A 394 15.19 -24.19 -22.56
C PHE A 394 14.55 -24.65 -21.24
N GLY A 395 13.61 -25.59 -21.34
CA GLY A 395 12.88 -26.20 -20.23
C GLY A 395 13.68 -27.25 -19.45
N ASP A 396 12.99 -28.07 -18.67
CA ASP A 396 13.58 -29.21 -17.95
C ASP A 396 13.79 -30.38 -18.92
N PRO A 397 15.04 -30.82 -19.15
CA PRO A 397 15.32 -31.93 -20.06
C PRO A 397 14.70 -33.25 -19.61
N ASP A 398 14.55 -33.48 -18.30
CA ASP A 398 14.02 -34.76 -17.75
C ASP A 398 12.57 -34.98 -18.22
N LEU A 399 11.73 -33.94 -18.17
CA LEU A 399 10.36 -33.99 -18.67
C LEU A 399 10.32 -34.25 -20.18
N PHE A 400 11.15 -33.56 -20.96
CA PHE A 400 11.13 -33.75 -22.41
C PHE A 400 11.68 -35.12 -22.80
N GLN A 401 12.66 -35.67 -22.09
CA GLN A 401 13.15 -37.03 -22.32
C GLN A 401 12.05 -38.05 -22.03
N TRP A 402 11.30 -37.88 -20.95
CA TRP A 402 10.14 -38.73 -20.64
C TRP A 402 9.03 -38.62 -21.70
N LEU A 403 8.73 -37.41 -22.19
CA LEU A 403 7.76 -37.20 -23.27
C LEU A 403 8.22 -37.76 -24.63
N ALA A 404 9.53 -37.99 -24.80
CA ALA A 404 10.09 -38.50 -26.05
C ALA A 404 9.91 -40.01 -26.23
N GLU A 405 9.50 -40.73 -25.19
CA GLU A 405 9.22 -42.18 -25.26
C GLU A 405 8.06 -42.49 -26.21
N ASP A 406 8.18 -43.58 -26.98
CA ASP A 406 7.17 -43.98 -27.97
C ASP A 406 5.77 -44.19 -27.33
N SER A 407 5.73 -44.69 -26.08
CA SER A 407 4.49 -44.91 -25.33
C SER A 407 3.74 -43.62 -24.95
N ARG A 408 4.40 -42.45 -25.04
CA ARG A 408 3.90 -41.16 -24.55
C ARG A 408 3.56 -40.16 -25.66
N GLU A 409 3.71 -40.56 -26.93
CA GLU A 409 3.43 -39.68 -28.07
C GLU A 409 1.99 -39.14 -28.12
N HIS A 410 1.03 -39.93 -27.64
CA HIS A 410 -0.39 -39.54 -27.57
C HIS A 410 -0.64 -38.24 -26.77
N LEU A 411 0.28 -37.88 -25.86
CA LEU A 411 0.19 -36.66 -25.03
C LEU A 411 0.52 -35.37 -25.81
N TRP A 412 1.16 -35.48 -26.98
CA TRP A 412 1.63 -34.31 -27.73
C TRP A 412 1.50 -34.40 -29.25
N ARG A 413 1.46 -35.58 -29.88
CA ARG A 413 1.46 -35.74 -31.35
C ARG A 413 0.14 -35.22 -31.92
N GLU A 414 -0.98 -35.86 -31.58
CA GLU A 414 -2.31 -35.50 -32.09
C GLU A 414 -2.90 -34.25 -31.42
N ARG A 415 -2.64 -34.09 -30.12
CA ARG A 415 -3.11 -32.97 -29.30
C ARG A 415 -2.07 -32.57 -28.26
N ASP A 416 -2.03 -31.30 -27.88
CA ASP A 416 -1.13 -30.80 -26.82
C ASP A 416 -1.82 -30.86 -25.46
N SER A 417 -1.54 -31.91 -24.69
CA SER A 417 -2.07 -32.10 -23.34
C SER A 417 -1.19 -31.45 -22.26
N LEU A 418 0.05 -31.09 -22.61
CA LEU A 418 1.01 -30.51 -21.68
C LEU A 418 0.69 -29.04 -21.34
N THR A 419 0.46 -28.20 -22.34
CA THR A 419 0.16 -26.77 -22.12
C THR A 419 -1.11 -26.55 -21.28
N PRO A 420 -2.23 -27.27 -21.52
CA PRO A 420 -3.42 -27.19 -20.68
C PRO A 420 -3.17 -27.57 -19.22
N LEU A 421 -2.43 -28.66 -18.95
CA LEU A 421 -2.10 -29.07 -17.58
C LEU A 421 -1.28 -28.00 -16.86
N VAL A 422 -0.31 -27.40 -17.55
CA VAL A 422 0.50 -26.30 -16.99
C VAL A 422 -0.38 -25.10 -16.63
N LYS A 423 -1.36 -24.75 -17.46
CA LYS A 423 -2.33 -23.68 -17.14
C LYS A 423 -3.14 -24.01 -15.89
N LEU A 424 -3.58 -25.26 -15.73
CA LEU A 424 -4.27 -25.74 -14.52
C LEU A 424 -3.37 -25.66 -13.28
N ASN A 425 -2.13 -26.13 -13.38
CA ASN A 425 -1.16 -26.05 -12.27
C ASN A 425 -0.89 -24.61 -11.84
N VAL A 426 -0.75 -23.68 -12.80
CA VAL A 426 -0.60 -22.25 -12.51
C VAL A 426 -1.85 -21.69 -11.83
N ALA A 427 -3.04 -22.04 -12.31
CA ALA A 427 -4.30 -21.59 -11.71
C ALA A 427 -4.49 -22.11 -10.28
N ARG A 428 -4.24 -23.42 -10.04
CA ARG A 428 -4.28 -24.02 -8.70
C ARG A 428 -3.29 -23.35 -7.74
N ARG A 429 -2.03 -23.18 -8.17
CA ARG A 429 -1.01 -22.50 -7.35
C ARG A 429 -1.35 -21.04 -7.09
N LEU A 430 -1.97 -20.35 -8.07
CA LEU A 430 -2.42 -18.98 -7.88
C LEU A 430 -3.52 -18.93 -6.81
N LEU A 431 -4.49 -19.84 -6.88
CA LEU A 431 -5.57 -19.96 -5.91
C LEU A 431 -5.06 -20.29 -4.50
N GLU A 432 -4.13 -21.24 -4.35
CA GLU A 432 -3.48 -21.55 -3.07
C GLU A 432 -2.75 -20.34 -2.46
N LYS A 433 -2.19 -19.46 -3.30
CA LYS A 433 -1.52 -18.24 -2.85
C LYS A 433 -2.46 -17.08 -2.54
N ARG A 434 -3.62 -17.02 -3.19
CA ARG A 434 -4.62 -15.98 -2.99
C ARG A 434 -5.46 -16.39 -1.80
N LYS A 435 -5.23 -15.78 -0.64
CA LYS A 435 -6.09 -16.00 0.53
C LYS A 435 -7.47 -15.40 0.30
N GLU A 436 -8.46 -15.79 1.08
CA GLU A 436 -9.81 -15.22 1.04
C GLU A 436 -9.95 -13.97 1.93
N TYR A 437 -8.91 -13.65 2.70
CA TYR A 437 -8.91 -12.61 3.72
C TYR A 437 -7.65 -11.74 3.66
N SER A 438 -7.76 -10.52 4.20
CA SER A 438 -6.59 -9.71 4.55
C SER A 438 -6.26 -9.91 6.03
N LEU A 439 -4.99 -10.13 6.34
CA LEU A 439 -4.53 -10.28 7.72
C LEU A 439 -4.66 -8.93 8.47
N MET A 440 -5.25 -8.95 9.66
CA MET A 440 -5.29 -7.82 10.59
C MET A 440 -3.99 -7.79 11.39
N THR A 441 -3.27 -6.66 11.36
CA THR A 441 -2.03 -6.46 12.12
C THR A 441 -2.16 -5.26 13.03
N PHE A 442 -2.37 -5.51 14.32
CA PHE A 442 -2.57 -4.45 15.30
C PHE A 442 -1.38 -3.51 15.39
N ALA A 443 -1.63 -2.25 15.75
CA ALA A 443 -0.56 -1.30 16.04
C ALA A 443 0.35 -1.84 17.16
N ASP A 444 1.65 -1.78 16.93
CA ASP A 444 2.67 -2.20 17.88
C ASP A 444 3.87 -1.27 17.76
N SER A 445 4.40 -0.80 18.88
CA SER A 445 5.47 0.22 18.88
C SER A 445 6.77 -0.25 18.21
N ARG A 446 6.98 -1.57 18.06
CA ARG A 446 8.21 -2.16 17.50
C ARG A 446 7.97 -2.78 16.14
N TRP A 447 7.01 -3.69 16.02
CA TRP A 447 6.78 -4.52 14.84
C TRP A 447 5.90 -3.81 13.80
N HIS A 448 4.84 -3.15 14.25
CA HIS A 448 3.84 -2.49 13.39
C HIS A 448 3.54 -1.05 13.84
N PRO A 449 4.54 -0.16 13.90
CA PRO A 449 4.43 1.16 14.48
C PRO A 449 3.52 2.05 13.63
N ARG A 450 2.73 2.84 14.34
CA ARG A 450 2.05 4.03 13.86
C ARG A 450 2.82 5.22 14.39
N TRP A 451 3.17 6.12 13.48
CA TRP A 451 3.98 7.28 13.82
C TRP A 451 3.11 8.40 14.39
N THR A 452 3.59 9.01 15.46
CA THR A 452 2.93 10.15 16.07
C THR A 452 2.86 11.32 15.09
N MET A 453 1.66 11.81 14.79
CA MET A 453 1.43 12.90 13.84
C MET A 453 1.16 14.23 14.56
N TYR A 454 1.68 15.30 13.99
CA TYR A 454 1.44 16.68 14.38
C TYR A 454 0.83 17.45 13.20
N GLU A 455 -0.04 18.41 13.50
CA GLU A 455 -0.51 19.37 12.52
C GLU A 455 0.48 20.52 12.32
N GLY A 456 0.45 21.10 11.12
CA GLY A 456 1.21 22.30 10.80
C GLY A 456 0.75 23.53 11.61
N PRO A 457 1.57 24.58 11.65
CA PRO A 457 1.17 25.87 12.22
C PRO A 457 -0.15 26.37 11.63
N GLY A 458 -1.12 26.72 12.49
CA GLY A 458 -2.48 27.11 12.09
C GLY A 458 -3.52 25.98 12.09
N GLY A 459 -3.13 24.73 12.34
CA GLY A 459 -4.04 23.59 12.56
C GLY A 459 -4.85 23.69 13.86
N SER A 460 -5.92 22.89 13.96
CA SER A 460 -6.84 22.87 15.10
C SER A 460 -7.34 21.48 15.51
N ASN A 461 -6.94 20.41 14.82
CA ASN A 461 -7.46 19.06 15.05
C ASN A 461 -6.49 18.14 15.77
N LEU A 462 -5.19 18.39 15.69
CA LEU A 462 -4.15 17.63 16.39
C LEU A 462 -3.19 18.58 17.11
N ARG A 463 -2.24 18.01 17.85
CA ARG A 463 -1.12 18.78 18.42
C ARG A 463 -0.29 19.42 17.32
N LYS A 464 0.19 20.62 17.56
CA LYS A 464 0.98 21.40 16.61
C LYS A 464 2.46 21.28 16.94
N TYR A 465 3.29 21.44 15.92
CA TYR A 465 4.71 21.71 16.09
C TYR A 465 5.02 23.15 15.68
N SER A 466 6.17 23.68 16.10
CA SER A 466 6.70 24.95 15.63
C SER A 466 8.17 24.80 15.29
N ILE A 467 8.57 25.18 14.08
CA ILE A 467 9.98 25.22 13.67
C ILE A 467 10.44 26.67 13.63
N THR A 468 11.61 26.92 14.21
CA THR A 468 12.27 28.23 14.18
C THR A 468 13.70 28.06 13.69
N CYS A 469 14.17 29.02 12.90
CA CYS A 469 15.55 29.12 12.47
C CYS A 469 16.17 30.30 13.23
N ASN A 470 17.19 30.03 14.05
CA ASN A 470 17.91 31.04 14.81
C ASN A 470 19.42 30.95 14.53
N ALA A 471 20.23 31.83 15.15
CA ALA A 471 21.68 31.83 14.96
C ALA A 471 22.36 30.50 15.38
N THR A 472 21.75 29.73 16.26
CA THR A 472 22.24 28.41 16.73
C THR A 472 21.81 27.24 15.83
N GLY A 473 20.99 27.50 14.81
CA GLY A 473 20.50 26.52 13.85
C GLY A 473 18.99 26.34 13.89
N LEU A 474 18.54 25.19 13.38
CA LEU A 474 17.12 24.87 13.28
C LEU A 474 16.65 24.19 14.57
N GLN A 475 15.56 24.68 15.15
CA GLN A 475 14.96 24.08 16.35
C GLN A 475 13.47 23.81 16.12
N VAL A 476 12.98 22.72 16.71
CA VAL A 476 11.56 22.41 16.75
C VAL A 476 11.05 22.40 18.18
N LYS A 477 9.90 23.03 18.40
CA LYS A 477 9.11 22.91 19.63
C LYS A 477 7.95 21.94 19.39
N ILE A 478 7.88 20.88 20.17
CA ILE A 478 6.81 19.86 20.10
C ILE A 478 6.33 19.44 21.49
N PRO A 479 5.03 19.15 21.68
CA PRO A 479 4.54 18.47 22.87
C PRO A 479 4.81 16.97 22.78
N LEU A 480 5.22 16.39 23.90
CA LEU A 480 5.48 14.96 24.10
C LEU A 480 4.81 14.49 25.40
N ILE A 481 4.50 13.20 25.45
CA ILE A 481 3.97 12.51 26.63
C ILE A 481 5.15 12.01 27.47
N CYS A 482 5.13 12.35 28.76
CA CYS A 482 6.11 11.92 29.75
C CYS A 482 5.42 11.04 30.80
N LEU A 483 6.13 10.04 31.29
CA LEU A 483 5.76 9.32 32.51
C LEU A 483 6.31 10.09 33.73
N ILE A 484 5.46 10.37 34.70
CA ILE A 484 5.84 10.92 36.01
C ILE A 484 6.30 9.75 36.87
N ALA A 485 7.56 9.78 37.34
CA ALA A 485 8.17 8.64 38.03
C ALA A 485 7.52 8.38 39.40
N GLU A 486 7.07 9.43 40.09
CA GLU A 486 6.51 9.36 41.44
C GLU A 486 5.09 8.78 41.47
N THR A 487 4.29 9.05 40.44
CA THR A 487 2.86 8.67 40.38
C THR A 487 2.56 7.59 39.34
N GLY A 488 3.50 7.31 38.43
CA GLY A 488 3.27 6.47 37.25
C GLY A 488 2.27 7.07 36.25
N SER A 489 1.85 8.33 36.43
CA SER A 489 0.86 8.98 35.56
C SER A 489 1.51 9.60 34.32
N LEU A 490 0.75 9.70 33.24
CA LEU A 490 1.18 10.35 32.01
C LEU A 490 0.90 11.86 32.07
N GLN A 491 1.81 12.68 31.55
CA GLN A 491 1.64 14.14 31.45
C GLN A 491 2.20 14.66 30.13
N GLU A 492 1.52 15.64 29.53
CA GLU A 492 2.06 16.38 28.38
C GLU A 492 3.09 17.44 28.81
N LYS A 493 4.23 17.48 28.14
CA LYS A 493 5.25 18.54 28.29
C LYS A 493 5.77 19.00 26.93
N ASP A 494 6.04 20.30 26.82
CA ASP A 494 6.66 20.90 25.63
C ASP A 494 8.20 20.73 25.68
N PHE A 495 8.79 20.31 24.56
CA PHE A 495 10.24 20.22 24.39
C PHE A 495 10.71 21.10 23.23
N SER A 496 11.82 21.80 23.42
CA SER A 496 12.57 22.44 22.34
C SER A 496 13.78 21.59 21.98
N ILE A 497 13.88 21.21 20.70
CA ILE A 497 14.83 20.19 20.25
C ILE A 497 15.56 20.71 19.02
N SER A 498 16.88 20.63 19.06
CA SER A 498 17.72 21.00 17.92
C SER A 498 17.58 19.98 16.79
N LEU A 499 17.51 20.46 15.55
CA LEU A 499 17.48 19.66 14.34
C LEU A 499 18.86 19.72 13.68
N ALA A 500 19.38 18.56 13.27
CA ALA A 500 20.67 18.50 12.60
C ALA A 500 20.62 19.21 11.24
N GLY A 501 21.73 19.84 10.86
CA GLY A 501 21.87 20.47 9.55
C GLY A 501 21.56 19.50 8.41
N ASN A 502 20.77 19.95 7.44
CA ASN A 502 20.35 19.13 6.30
C ASN A 502 20.67 19.87 4.99
N ALA A 503 21.53 19.27 4.16
CA ALA A 503 21.93 19.83 2.87
C ALA A 503 20.75 19.97 1.87
N GLN A 504 19.65 19.24 2.08
CA GLN A 504 18.41 19.41 1.30
C GLN A 504 17.69 20.74 1.58
N LEU A 505 18.03 21.40 2.69
CA LEU A 505 17.46 22.67 3.14
C LEU A 505 18.55 23.75 3.22
N SER A 506 19.35 23.89 2.18
CA SER A 506 20.31 25.00 2.10
C SER A 506 19.57 26.34 1.95
N ASN A 507 20.14 27.43 2.48
CA ASN A 507 19.56 28.78 2.42
C ASN A 507 18.10 28.86 2.92
N LEU A 508 17.77 28.12 3.98
CA LEU A 508 16.42 28.07 4.53
C LEU A 508 16.02 29.41 5.17
N SER A 509 14.90 30.00 4.71
CA SER A 509 14.18 31.04 5.43
C SER A 509 12.75 30.59 5.77
N ILE A 510 12.27 31.01 6.95
CA ILE A 510 10.92 30.71 7.44
C ILE A 510 10.18 32.01 7.68
N GLU A 511 9.14 32.24 6.89
CA GLU A 511 8.35 33.47 6.91
C GLU A 511 6.92 33.20 7.41
N PRO A 512 6.25 34.17 8.06
CA PRO A 512 4.81 34.10 8.32
C PRO A 512 4.02 34.02 7.00
N ALA A 513 2.91 33.27 7.00
CA ALA A 513 1.95 33.23 5.90
C ALA A 513 0.52 33.43 6.41
N GLU A 514 -0.45 33.51 5.50
CA GLU A 514 -1.86 33.69 5.85
C GLU A 514 -2.36 32.65 6.85
N LYS A 515 -3.26 33.08 7.75
CA LYS A 515 -3.95 32.22 8.74
C LYS A 515 -2.98 31.49 9.69
N GLY A 516 -1.85 32.12 10.03
CA GLY A 516 -0.89 31.59 11.00
C GLY A 516 -0.03 30.44 10.47
N LYS A 517 -0.08 30.16 9.16
CA LYS A 517 0.79 29.18 8.51
C LYS A 517 2.23 29.70 8.41
N LYS A 518 3.17 28.80 8.13
CA LYS A 518 4.58 29.13 7.90
C LYS A 518 4.99 28.76 6.48
N ARG A 519 5.66 29.69 5.80
CA ARG A 519 6.21 29.54 4.47
C ARG A 519 7.70 29.26 4.57
N PHE A 520 8.15 28.22 3.89
CA PHE A 520 9.54 27.77 3.84
C PHE A 520 10.08 28.09 2.45
N LYS A 521 11.15 28.88 2.39
CA LYS A 521 11.94 29.08 1.17
C LYS A 521 13.28 28.40 1.38
N PHE A 522 13.67 27.53 0.46
CA PHE A 522 14.88 26.72 0.60
C PHE A 522 15.44 26.33 -0.76
N ARG A 523 16.73 26.04 -0.80
CA ARG A 523 17.41 25.50 -1.97
C ARG A 523 17.73 24.03 -1.78
N SER A 524 17.32 23.21 -2.75
CA SER A 524 17.63 21.78 -2.80
C SER A 524 18.31 21.46 -4.13
N GLY A 525 19.56 21.01 -4.04
CA GLY A 525 20.45 20.93 -5.20
C GLY A 525 20.65 22.32 -5.82
N TYR A 526 20.36 22.46 -7.12
CA TYR A 526 20.55 23.70 -7.87
C TYR A 526 19.26 24.50 -8.06
N GLN A 527 18.18 24.17 -7.36
CA GLN A 527 16.87 24.80 -7.52
C GLN A 527 16.33 25.36 -6.21
N ASP A 528 15.74 26.55 -6.30
CA ASP A 528 15.02 27.17 -5.19
C ASP A 528 13.56 26.71 -5.15
N PHE A 529 13.06 26.45 -3.96
CA PHE A 529 11.71 25.98 -3.70
C PHE A 529 11.04 26.87 -2.65
N GLU A 530 9.74 27.02 -2.79
CA GLU A 530 8.87 27.65 -1.80
C GLU A 530 7.73 26.69 -1.48
N GLY A 531 7.39 26.54 -0.21
CA GLY A 531 6.27 25.70 0.20
C GLY A 531 5.68 26.09 1.55
N ILE A 532 4.43 25.69 1.77
CA ILE A 532 3.73 25.89 3.03
C ILE A 532 3.91 24.64 3.91
N ALA A 533 4.24 24.86 5.18
CA ALA A 533 4.39 23.79 6.15
C ALA A 533 3.05 23.10 6.44
N GLY A 534 3.00 21.79 6.17
CA GLY A 534 1.88 20.90 6.47
C GLY A 534 2.10 20.14 7.78
N GLY A 535 1.53 18.94 7.88
CA GLY A 535 1.71 18.05 9.04
C GLY A 535 3.15 17.53 9.19
N ALA A 536 3.49 17.04 10.37
CA ALA A 536 4.75 16.38 10.63
C ALA A 536 4.55 15.03 11.34
N GLU A 537 5.51 14.12 11.20
CA GLU A 537 5.49 12.81 11.85
C GLU A 537 6.79 12.58 12.63
N LEU A 538 6.69 11.94 13.79
CA LEU A 538 7.85 11.48 14.55
C LEU A 538 8.22 10.06 14.12
N LEU A 539 9.38 9.91 13.48
CA LEU A 539 9.87 8.63 12.95
C LEU A 539 11.04 8.09 13.77
N PHE A 540 11.04 6.78 13.97
CA PHE A 540 12.15 6.04 14.56
C PHE A 540 12.78 5.12 13.51
N ASP A 541 14.03 4.74 13.75
CA ASP A 541 14.74 3.81 12.86
C ASP A 541 14.16 2.39 13.03
N ARG A 542 13.49 1.90 11.98
CA ARG A 542 12.82 0.59 11.99
C ARG A 542 13.79 -0.54 12.31
N SER A 543 14.94 -0.60 11.64
CA SER A 543 15.94 -1.64 11.87
C SER A 543 16.52 -1.58 13.29
N TYR A 544 16.54 -0.40 13.91
CA TYR A 544 16.99 -0.24 15.28
C TYR A 544 15.96 -0.75 16.30
N ILE A 545 14.68 -0.42 16.15
CA ILE A 545 13.61 -0.78 17.11
C ILE A 545 13.14 -2.24 16.99
N GLU A 546 13.22 -2.83 15.79
CA GLU A 546 12.91 -4.25 15.53
C GLU A 546 14.02 -5.20 15.99
N ASN A 547 15.20 -4.69 16.34
CA ASN A 547 16.31 -5.54 16.76
C ASN A 547 15.94 -6.29 18.06
N GLY A 548 15.89 -7.62 17.97
CA GLY A 548 15.50 -8.50 19.08
C GLY A 548 16.42 -8.43 20.31
N ARG A 549 17.64 -7.87 20.19
CA ARG A 549 18.53 -7.62 21.33
C ARG A 549 18.15 -6.40 22.18
N ARG A 550 17.15 -5.62 21.74
CA ARG A 550 16.66 -4.43 22.46
C ARG A 550 15.42 -4.79 23.27
N THR A 551 15.40 -4.40 24.55
CA THR A 551 14.20 -4.46 25.40
C THR A 551 13.46 -3.11 25.36
N ALA A 552 12.22 -3.07 25.86
CA ALA A 552 11.44 -1.85 25.96
C ALA A 552 12.15 -0.79 26.83
N GLU A 553 12.77 -1.22 27.94
CA GLU A 553 13.57 -0.36 28.81
C GLU A 553 14.75 0.24 28.03
N SER A 554 15.48 -0.60 27.28
CA SER A 554 16.63 -0.12 26.49
C SER A 554 16.23 0.92 25.43
N LEU A 555 15.04 0.78 24.85
CA LEU A 555 14.50 1.71 23.85
C LEU A 555 14.01 3.00 24.51
N SER A 556 13.45 2.93 25.73
CA SER A 556 13.08 4.12 26.50
C SER A 556 14.31 5.00 26.82
N GLU A 557 15.45 4.39 27.14
CA GLU A 557 16.67 5.14 27.45
C GLU A 557 17.42 5.59 26.20
N ARG A 558 17.40 4.75 25.16
CA ARG A 558 18.15 4.92 23.92
C ARG A 558 17.28 4.47 22.73
N PRO A 559 16.31 5.31 22.31
CA PRO A 559 15.39 4.97 21.21
C PRO A 559 16.05 4.89 19.83
N GLY A 560 17.35 5.18 19.74
CA GLY A 560 18.08 5.26 18.48
C GLY A 560 17.89 6.61 17.81
N PRO A 561 18.19 6.69 16.50
CA PRO A 561 17.94 7.89 15.71
C PRO A 561 16.44 8.18 15.59
N VAL A 562 16.08 9.46 15.73
CA VAL A 562 14.71 9.96 15.60
C VAL A 562 14.68 11.10 14.59
N TRP A 563 13.65 11.13 13.74
CA TRP A 563 13.45 12.15 12.73
C TRP A 563 12.07 12.80 12.84
N LEU A 564 12.03 14.10 12.61
CA LEU A 564 10.81 14.83 12.30
C LEU A 564 10.62 14.82 10.78
N LYS A 565 9.68 14.03 10.27
CA LYS A 565 9.28 14.06 8.85
C LYS A 565 8.33 15.23 8.64
N LEU A 566 8.87 16.32 8.09
CA LEU A 566 8.13 17.53 7.77
C LEU A 566 7.46 17.39 6.40
N THR A 567 6.16 17.63 6.33
CA THR A 567 5.42 17.72 5.07
C THR A 567 5.38 19.16 4.58
N LEU A 568 5.72 19.40 3.32
CA LEU A 568 5.68 20.70 2.67
C LEU A 568 4.79 20.65 1.42
N ASP A 569 3.83 21.56 1.33
CA ASP A 569 3.08 21.79 0.10
C ASP A 569 3.86 22.79 -0.75
N VAL A 570 4.65 22.26 -1.69
CA VAL A 570 5.60 23.02 -2.51
C VAL A 570 4.87 23.65 -3.69
N GLN A 571 5.17 24.90 -3.99
CA GLN A 571 4.62 25.59 -5.15
C GLN A 571 5.25 25.04 -6.44
N SER A 572 4.42 24.69 -7.41
CA SER A 572 4.88 24.23 -8.72
C SER A 572 5.43 25.41 -9.54
N LYS A 573 6.54 25.18 -10.25
CA LYS A 573 7.08 26.11 -11.26
C LYS A 573 6.58 25.82 -12.68
N ALA A 574 5.64 24.88 -12.84
CA ALA A 574 5.05 24.58 -14.14
C ALA A 574 4.19 25.76 -14.65
N PRO A 575 4.01 25.90 -15.97
CA PRO A 575 3.11 26.89 -16.56
C PRO A 575 1.69 26.78 -15.97
N GLY A 576 0.99 27.91 -15.88
CA GLY A 576 -0.34 27.98 -15.28
C GLY A 576 -1.35 27.05 -15.94
N GLU A 577 -1.30 26.92 -17.28
CA GLU A 577 -2.14 25.99 -18.05
C GLU A 577 -1.89 24.50 -17.71
N TRP A 578 -0.77 24.17 -17.07
CA TRP A 578 -0.43 22.80 -16.67
C TRP A 578 -0.74 22.54 -15.20
N LEU A 579 -1.43 23.47 -14.54
CA LEU A 579 -1.86 23.33 -13.15
C LEU A 579 -3.36 23.04 -13.09
N ASP A 580 -3.77 22.16 -12.19
CA ASP A 580 -5.18 22.00 -11.81
C ASP A 580 -5.65 23.19 -10.94
N GLY A 581 -6.95 23.26 -10.65
CA GLY A 581 -7.52 24.29 -9.78
C GLY A 581 -6.97 24.32 -8.35
N ASN A 582 -6.16 23.31 -7.97
CA ASN A 582 -5.46 23.24 -6.68
C ASN A 582 -3.96 23.57 -6.82
N GLY A 583 -3.48 24.01 -7.98
CA GLY A 583 -2.07 24.29 -8.25
C GLY A 583 -1.18 23.04 -8.27
N ARG A 584 -1.71 21.86 -8.59
CA ARG A 584 -0.94 20.62 -8.82
C ARG A 584 -0.67 20.46 -10.30
N VAL A 585 0.48 19.88 -10.66
CA VAL A 585 0.78 19.58 -12.06
C VAL A 585 -0.25 18.59 -12.60
N ALA A 586 -1.07 19.04 -13.53
CA ALA A 586 -1.95 18.24 -14.34
C ALA A 586 -1.19 17.77 -15.60
N THR A 587 -1.63 16.65 -16.18
CA THR A 587 -1.11 16.28 -17.51
C THR A 587 -1.60 17.34 -18.51
N PRO A 588 -0.70 18.01 -19.26
CA PRO A 588 -1.13 18.98 -20.25
C PRO A 588 -1.95 18.29 -21.35
N PRO A 589 -3.03 18.90 -21.86
CA PRO A 589 -3.89 18.31 -22.90
C PRO A 589 -3.10 17.78 -24.12
N GLU A 590 -2.05 18.49 -24.51
CA GLU A 590 -1.15 18.16 -25.62
C GLU A 590 -0.44 16.82 -25.40
N ALA A 591 -0.07 16.48 -24.17
CA ALA A 591 0.63 15.23 -23.86
C ALA A 591 -0.26 13.99 -24.08
N HIS A 592 -1.58 14.13 -24.03
CA HIS A 592 -2.49 13.02 -24.34
C HIS A 592 -2.38 12.55 -25.79
N HIS A 593 -1.92 13.42 -26.69
CA HIS A 593 -1.68 13.06 -28.09
C HIS A 593 -0.57 12.01 -28.25
N PHE A 594 0.41 11.98 -27.33
CA PHE A 594 1.60 11.12 -27.43
C PHE A 594 1.52 9.87 -26.54
N ARG A 595 0.39 9.62 -25.88
CA ARG A 595 0.23 8.47 -24.96
C ARG A 595 0.05 7.13 -25.67
N THR A 596 -0.36 7.12 -26.93
CA THR A 596 -0.58 5.90 -27.68
C THR A 596 0.31 5.88 -28.92
N ALA A 597 0.99 4.76 -29.14
CA ALA A 597 1.78 4.54 -30.36
C ALA A 597 0.90 4.38 -31.62
N LEU A 598 -0.42 4.24 -31.43
CA LEU A 598 -1.40 3.97 -32.50
C LEU A 598 -1.83 5.22 -33.27
N SER A 599 -1.26 6.40 -33.00
CA SER A 599 -1.57 7.65 -33.71
C SER A 599 -3.08 7.95 -33.80
N ASN A 600 -3.86 7.51 -32.81
CA ASN A 600 -5.30 7.74 -32.79
C ASN A 600 -5.58 9.25 -32.62
N LYS A 601 -6.59 9.78 -33.32
CA LYS A 601 -7.03 11.18 -33.19
C LYS A 601 -7.38 11.46 -31.73
N SER A 602 -6.49 12.16 -31.03
CA SER A 602 -6.75 12.67 -29.69
C SER A 602 -7.84 13.75 -29.76
N LYS A 603 -8.69 13.84 -28.73
CA LYS A 603 -9.66 14.94 -28.56
C LYS A 603 -8.99 16.31 -28.37
N HIS A 604 -7.67 16.35 -28.19
CA HIS A 604 -6.86 17.55 -27.93
C HIS A 604 -5.92 17.91 -29.08
N ILE A 605 -6.24 17.49 -30.30
CA ILE A 605 -5.45 17.74 -31.50
C ILE A 605 -5.29 19.24 -31.82
N ASP A 606 -6.30 20.04 -31.46
CA ASP A 606 -6.35 21.50 -31.58
C ASP A 606 -5.33 22.21 -30.68
N LYS A 607 -4.83 21.51 -29.66
CA LYS A 607 -3.85 22.07 -28.70
C LYS A 607 -2.41 21.92 -29.18
N LEU A 608 -2.15 21.12 -30.21
CA LEU A 608 -0.81 20.98 -30.79
C LEU A 608 -0.39 22.26 -31.52
N LYS A 609 0.73 22.84 -31.08
CA LYS A 609 1.30 24.06 -31.63
C LYS A 609 2.80 23.89 -31.90
N PRO A 610 3.38 24.66 -32.85
CA PRO A 610 4.81 24.75 -33.01
C PRO A 610 5.52 25.14 -31.70
N GLY A 611 6.75 24.66 -31.52
CA GLY A 611 7.57 24.92 -30.33
C GLY A 611 7.35 23.93 -29.18
N LEU A 612 6.35 23.05 -29.26
CA LEU A 612 6.18 21.97 -28.28
C LEU A 612 7.34 20.96 -28.41
N ARG A 613 8.02 20.67 -27.30
CA ARG A 613 9.14 19.72 -27.26
C ARG A 613 8.78 18.46 -26.47
N VAL A 614 9.13 17.32 -27.03
CA VAL A 614 8.94 15.99 -26.43
C VAL A 614 10.29 15.32 -26.24
N LEU A 615 10.54 14.81 -25.04
CA LEU A 615 11.71 14.00 -24.70
C LEU A 615 11.25 12.54 -24.59
N SER A 616 11.70 11.66 -25.50
CA SER A 616 11.54 10.22 -25.36
C SER A 616 12.70 9.64 -24.54
N VAL A 617 12.41 8.62 -23.73
CA VAL A 617 13.37 7.99 -22.82
C VAL A 617 13.24 6.47 -22.94
N ASP A 618 14.30 5.82 -23.41
CA ASP A 618 14.43 4.37 -23.43
C ASP A 618 15.35 3.91 -22.28
N LEU A 619 14.83 3.11 -21.36
CA LEU A 619 15.54 2.64 -20.17
C LEU A 619 16.39 1.41 -20.52
N GLY A 620 17.71 1.53 -20.41
CA GLY A 620 18.65 0.51 -20.84
C GLY A 620 19.20 -0.38 -19.72
N GLN A 621 19.77 -1.53 -20.08
CA GLN A 621 20.49 -2.41 -19.15
C GLN A 621 21.97 -2.02 -18.96
N ARG A 622 22.58 -1.40 -19.98
CA ARG A 622 24.02 -1.02 -19.98
C ARG A 622 24.24 0.46 -19.68
N THR A 623 23.23 1.27 -19.96
CA THR A 623 23.20 2.71 -19.74
C THR A 623 21.82 3.07 -19.23
N PHE A 624 21.74 3.95 -18.23
CA PHE A 624 20.51 4.26 -17.53
C PHE A 624 19.39 4.66 -18.50
N ALA A 625 19.66 5.60 -19.41
CA ALA A 625 18.70 5.91 -20.46
C ALA A 625 19.34 6.38 -21.77
N SER A 626 18.67 6.08 -22.88
CA SER A 626 18.88 6.74 -24.16
C SER A 626 17.72 7.70 -24.41
N CYS A 627 18.06 8.96 -24.69
CA CYS A 627 17.11 10.04 -24.81
C CYS A 627 17.11 10.60 -26.23
N SER A 628 15.93 10.97 -26.73
CA SER A 628 15.78 11.73 -27.97
C SER A 628 14.80 12.88 -27.79
N VAL A 629 15.15 14.07 -28.28
CA VAL A 629 14.33 15.27 -28.20
C VAL A 629 13.79 15.62 -29.56
N PHE A 630 12.48 15.82 -29.64
CA PHE A 630 11.78 16.29 -30.83
C PHE A 630 11.04 17.59 -30.54
N GLU A 631 10.97 18.47 -31.54
CA GLU A 631 10.20 19.72 -31.50
C GLU A 631 9.17 19.72 -32.62
N LEU A 632 7.94 20.11 -32.32
CA LEU A 632 6.92 20.34 -33.34
C LEU A 632 7.23 21.65 -34.07
N VAL A 633 7.32 21.59 -35.39
CA VAL A 633 7.54 22.76 -36.26
C VAL A 633 6.49 22.79 -37.36
N GLU A 634 6.16 23.98 -37.84
CA GLU A 634 5.31 24.18 -39.01
C GLU A 634 6.10 24.00 -40.31
N GLY A 635 5.48 23.35 -41.28
CA GLY A 635 6.09 23.05 -42.56
C GLY A 635 7.11 21.91 -42.48
N LYS A 636 7.29 21.22 -43.59
CA LYS A 636 8.22 20.09 -43.67
C LYS A 636 9.67 20.60 -43.55
N PRO A 637 10.47 20.10 -42.59
CA PRO A 637 11.87 20.49 -42.49
C PRO A 637 12.67 20.08 -43.73
N GLU A 638 13.58 20.94 -44.21
CA GLU A 638 14.43 20.63 -45.37
C GLU A 638 15.48 19.54 -45.10
N LYS A 639 15.95 19.43 -43.85
CA LYS A 639 17.05 18.53 -43.44
C LYS A 639 16.82 17.94 -42.05
N GLY A 640 17.44 16.79 -41.79
CA GLY A 640 17.43 16.09 -40.50
C GLY A 640 16.40 14.97 -40.42
N LEU A 641 16.34 14.30 -39.26
CA LEU A 641 15.31 13.30 -38.98
C LEU A 641 14.02 13.99 -38.54
N PHE A 642 12.90 13.67 -39.17
CA PHE A 642 11.60 14.22 -38.80
C PHE A 642 10.48 13.22 -39.11
N PHE A 643 9.37 13.38 -38.40
CA PHE A 643 8.17 12.56 -38.59
C PHE A 643 6.94 13.47 -38.69
N PRO A 644 5.97 13.17 -39.56
CA PRO A 644 4.73 13.95 -39.61
C PRO A 644 3.96 13.79 -38.29
N ALA A 645 3.48 14.88 -37.71
CA ALA A 645 2.62 14.79 -36.53
C ALA A 645 1.22 14.32 -36.93
N ALA A 646 0.57 13.51 -36.10
CA ALA A 646 -0.81 13.08 -36.30
C ALA A 646 -1.83 14.19 -35.93
N ASP A 647 -1.58 15.42 -36.36
CA ASP A 647 -2.30 16.65 -36.00
C ASP A 647 -3.57 16.93 -36.82
N GLY A 648 -3.97 15.99 -37.70
CA GLY A 648 -5.17 16.08 -38.52
C GLY A 648 -5.09 17.08 -39.69
N ARG A 649 -3.95 17.75 -39.86
CA ARG A 649 -3.71 18.68 -40.98
C ARG A 649 -3.21 17.88 -42.20
N PRO A 650 -3.53 18.31 -43.45
CA PRO A 650 -3.02 17.68 -44.66
C PRO A 650 -1.49 17.66 -44.68
N GLU A 651 -0.87 16.56 -45.09
CA GLU A 651 0.59 16.43 -45.07
C GLU A 651 1.31 17.48 -45.94
N ASP A 652 0.70 17.87 -47.05
CA ASP A 652 1.21 18.89 -47.98
C ASP A 652 0.81 20.32 -47.58
N GLY A 653 0.08 20.49 -46.48
CA GLY A 653 -0.36 21.81 -46.02
C GLY A 653 0.79 22.63 -45.41
N PRO A 654 0.88 23.94 -45.67
CA PRO A 654 1.93 24.79 -45.08
C PRO A 654 1.85 24.88 -43.55
N SER A 655 0.66 24.63 -42.98
CA SER A 655 0.42 24.60 -41.54
C SER A 655 0.58 23.22 -40.90
N LYS A 656 1.01 22.20 -41.66
CA LYS A 656 1.26 20.84 -41.14
C LYS A 656 2.35 20.86 -40.09
N LEU A 657 2.12 20.20 -38.95
CA LEU A 657 3.15 20.01 -37.95
C LEU A 657 4.01 18.78 -38.25
N TRP A 658 5.31 18.97 -38.07
CA TRP A 658 6.34 17.94 -38.16
C TRP A 658 7.12 17.86 -36.85
N ALA A 659 7.30 16.65 -36.31
CA ALA A 659 8.17 16.40 -35.18
C ALA A 659 9.62 16.31 -35.67
N LYS A 660 10.34 17.42 -35.62
CA LYS A 660 11.74 17.53 -36.01
C LYS A 660 12.64 17.06 -34.88
N HIS A 661 13.55 16.14 -35.17
CA HIS A 661 14.58 15.71 -34.23
C HIS A 661 15.54 16.86 -33.95
N LEU A 662 15.81 17.11 -32.67
CA LEU A 662 16.78 18.12 -32.23
C LEU A 662 18.10 17.49 -31.81
N ARG A 663 18.04 16.44 -30.99
CA ARG A 663 19.24 15.76 -30.46
C ARG A 663 18.90 14.42 -29.84
N SER A 664 19.86 13.51 -29.86
CA SER A 664 19.85 12.28 -29.07
C SER A 664 21.10 12.21 -28.21
N PHE A 665 20.96 11.72 -26.99
CA PHE A 665 22.08 11.57 -26.06
C PHE A 665 21.82 10.42 -25.08
N LYS A 666 22.91 9.90 -24.50
CA LYS A 666 22.82 8.90 -23.43
C LYS A 666 22.92 9.61 -22.09
N LEU A 667 21.99 9.30 -21.19
CA LEU A 667 22.11 9.62 -19.78
C LEU A 667 22.78 8.42 -19.11
N ALA A 668 24.06 8.58 -18.79
CA ALA A 668 24.83 7.57 -18.08
C ALA A 668 24.95 7.95 -16.61
N LEU A 669 24.72 6.98 -15.72
CA LEU A 669 25.02 7.12 -14.29
C LEU A 669 26.50 6.83 -14.02
N PRO A 670 27.05 7.32 -12.88
CA PRO A 670 28.41 6.99 -12.47
C PRO A 670 28.64 5.47 -12.48
N GLY A 671 29.69 5.03 -13.19
CA GLY A 671 30.08 3.62 -13.32
C GLY A 671 29.57 2.89 -14.57
N GLU A 672 28.68 3.50 -15.38
CA GLU A 672 28.20 2.90 -16.64
C GLU A 672 29.17 3.13 -17.81
N THR A 673 29.82 4.30 -17.83
CA THR A 673 30.89 4.60 -18.80
C THR A 673 32.21 4.17 -18.19
N THR A 674 32.82 3.10 -18.72
CA THR A 674 34.03 2.51 -18.13
C THR A 674 35.26 2.71 -18.98
N THR A 675 36.33 3.15 -18.34
CA THR A 675 37.68 3.17 -18.89
C THR A 675 38.26 1.76 -18.97
N GLN A 676 39.32 1.56 -19.77
CA GLN A 676 40.01 0.27 -19.86
C GLN A 676 40.60 -0.16 -18.50
N LYS A 677 41.15 0.79 -17.73
CA LYS A 677 41.67 0.54 -16.39
C LYS A 677 40.58 -0.01 -15.46
N GLU A 678 39.39 0.59 -15.45
CA GLU A 678 38.27 0.11 -14.65
C GLU A 678 37.75 -1.26 -15.13
N LYS A 679 37.78 -1.54 -16.44
CA LYS A 679 37.42 -2.87 -16.97
C LYS A 679 38.39 -3.95 -16.50
N LEU A 680 39.69 -3.66 -16.50
CA LEU A 680 40.71 -4.57 -15.99
C LEU A 680 40.55 -4.79 -14.48
N ALA A 681 40.35 -3.73 -13.71
CA ALA A 681 40.09 -3.85 -12.27
C ALA A 681 38.83 -4.67 -11.96
N ARG A 682 37.72 -4.43 -12.69
CA ARG A 682 36.49 -5.23 -12.58
C ARG A 682 36.72 -6.69 -12.97
N ARG A 683 37.58 -6.95 -13.96
CA ARG A 683 37.93 -8.30 -14.39
C ARG A 683 38.71 -9.02 -13.31
N ALA A 684 39.74 -8.40 -12.73
CA ALA A 684 40.51 -8.98 -11.63
C ALA A 684 39.61 -9.39 -10.44
N VAL A 685 38.72 -8.51 -10.00
CA VAL A 685 37.75 -8.83 -8.92
C VAL A 685 36.80 -9.96 -9.30
N ARG A 686 36.37 -10.04 -10.57
CA ARG A 686 35.52 -11.15 -11.04
C ARG A 686 36.29 -12.45 -11.13
N ASP A 687 37.54 -12.42 -11.58
CA ASP A 687 38.39 -13.60 -11.73
C ASP A 687 38.68 -14.20 -10.35
N GLU A 688 38.94 -13.36 -9.34
CA GLU A 688 39.04 -13.77 -7.92
C GLU A 688 37.74 -14.44 -7.43
N LEU A 689 36.58 -13.80 -7.64
CA LEU A 689 35.28 -14.37 -7.27
C LEU A 689 35.00 -15.69 -8.00
N HIS A 690 35.39 -15.80 -9.28
CA HIS A 690 35.23 -17.02 -10.08
C HIS A 690 36.15 -18.13 -9.58
N SER A 691 37.38 -17.80 -9.16
CA SER A 691 38.29 -18.75 -8.51
C SER A 691 37.67 -19.28 -7.22
N LEU A 692 37.24 -18.39 -6.32
CA LEU A 692 36.58 -18.78 -5.07
C LEU A 692 35.34 -19.66 -5.31
N LYS A 693 34.51 -19.32 -6.30
CA LYS A 693 33.33 -20.15 -6.65
C LYS A 693 33.71 -21.52 -7.18
N ARG A 694 34.80 -21.61 -7.94
CA ARG A 694 35.33 -22.87 -8.46
C ARG A 694 35.86 -23.73 -7.31
N ASP A 695 36.66 -23.14 -6.42
CA ASP A 695 37.21 -23.81 -5.24
C ASP A 695 36.09 -24.31 -4.32
N MET A 696 35.07 -23.48 -4.05
CA MET A 696 33.87 -23.92 -3.33
C MET A 696 33.11 -25.06 -4.05
N GLY A 697 33.16 -25.11 -5.38
CA GLY A 697 32.62 -26.21 -6.17
C GLY A 697 33.41 -27.49 -5.92
N HIS A 698 34.73 -27.44 -6.06
CA HIS A 698 35.62 -28.57 -5.79
C HIS A 698 35.48 -29.09 -4.34
N LEU A 699 35.37 -28.20 -3.35
CA LEU A 699 35.09 -28.59 -1.95
C LEU A 699 33.77 -29.35 -1.80
N LYS A 700 32.72 -28.92 -2.49
CA LYS A 700 31.43 -29.64 -2.46
C LYS A 700 31.54 -31.01 -3.09
N ASP A 701 32.30 -31.13 -4.18
CA ASP A 701 32.51 -32.40 -4.85
C ASP A 701 33.37 -33.35 -4.01
N LEU A 702 34.37 -32.84 -3.27
CA LEU A 702 35.10 -33.61 -2.24
C LEU A 702 34.19 -34.10 -1.11
N LEU A 703 33.31 -33.23 -0.59
CA LEU A 703 32.34 -33.63 0.42
C LEU A 703 31.39 -34.72 -0.11
N ARG A 704 30.96 -34.62 -1.37
CA ARG A 704 30.13 -35.65 -2.02
C ARG A 704 30.88 -36.97 -2.22
N LEU A 705 32.17 -36.92 -2.52
CA LEU A 705 33.02 -38.11 -2.60
C LEU A 705 33.02 -38.90 -1.30
N GLY A 706 33.04 -38.23 -0.15
CA GLY A 706 32.97 -38.86 1.17
C GLY A 706 31.66 -39.63 1.45
N GLU A 707 30.58 -39.32 0.73
CA GLU A 707 29.24 -39.93 0.90
C GLU A 707 28.92 -40.98 -0.19
N ALA A 708 29.81 -41.20 -1.15
CA ALA A 708 29.55 -42.13 -2.24
C ALA A 708 29.47 -43.59 -1.72
N GLU A 709 28.36 -44.26 -2.02
CA GLU A 709 27.97 -45.55 -1.44
C GLU A 709 28.74 -46.76 -2.00
N ASN A 710 29.30 -46.66 -3.22
CA ASN A 710 30.02 -47.76 -3.87
C ASN A 710 31.29 -47.27 -4.58
N ASP A 711 32.23 -48.20 -4.79
CA ASP A 711 33.55 -47.88 -5.33
C ASP A 711 33.51 -47.42 -6.79
N VAL A 712 32.59 -47.94 -7.60
CA VAL A 712 32.42 -47.51 -8.99
C VAL A 712 32.03 -46.03 -9.10
N LYS A 713 31.03 -45.58 -8.33
CA LYS A 713 30.64 -44.16 -8.32
C LYS A 713 31.71 -43.27 -7.69
N ARG A 714 32.49 -43.79 -6.73
CA ARG A 714 33.65 -43.08 -6.17
C ARG A 714 34.67 -42.81 -7.27
N ASP A 715 35.05 -43.83 -8.03
CA ASP A 715 36.06 -43.72 -9.07
C ASP A 715 35.61 -42.78 -10.20
N GLU A 716 34.37 -42.89 -10.67
CA GLU A 716 33.80 -41.96 -11.67
C GLU A 716 33.78 -40.50 -11.18
N SER A 717 33.44 -40.30 -9.90
CA SER A 717 33.39 -38.97 -9.29
C SER A 717 34.78 -38.38 -9.06
N ILE A 718 35.77 -39.23 -8.72
CA ILE A 718 37.18 -38.83 -8.59
C ILE A 718 37.70 -38.41 -9.96
N GLU A 719 37.47 -39.20 -11.00
CA GLU A 719 37.90 -38.88 -12.37
C GLU A 719 37.28 -37.56 -12.85
N THR A 720 35.97 -37.39 -12.62
CA THR A 720 35.26 -36.14 -12.94
C THR A 720 35.85 -34.93 -12.20
N LEU A 721 36.16 -35.08 -10.91
CA LEU A 721 36.77 -34.02 -10.11
C LEU A 721 38.18 -33.69 -10.63
N LEU A 722 39.02 -34.69 -10.88
CA LEU A 722 40.37 -34.51 -11.39
C LEU A 722 40.38 -33.84 -12.77
N GLU A 723 39.49 -34.25 -13.68
CA GLU A 723 39.32 -33.58 -14.96
C GLU A 723 38.87 -32.12 -14.84
N SER A 724 38.04 -31.81 -13.84
CA SER A 724 37.57 -30.44 -13.60
C SER A 724 38.67 -29.52 -13.07
N LEU A 725 39.62 -30.06 -12.30
CA LEU A 725 40.80 -29.36 -11.81
C LEU A 725 41.75 -28.99 -12.97
N ASP A 726 41.94 -29.90 -13.93
CA ASP A 726 42.81 -29.69 -15.10
C ASP A 726 42.26 -28.62 -16.07
N LYS A 727 40.95 -28.35 -16.04
CA LYS A 727 40.27 -27.35 -16.90
C LYS A 727 40.30 -25.92 -16.31
N GLY A 728 40.88 -25.71 -15.13
CA GLY A 728 40.94 -24.42 -14.45
C GLY A 728 42.18 -23.59 -14.81
N ASN A 729 42.02 -22.29 -15.09
CA ASN A 729 43.15 -21.34 -15.08
C ASN A 729 43.81 -21.35 -13.68
N GLY A 730 45.14 -21.47 -13.63
CA GLY A 730 45.99 -21.83 -12.48
C GLY A 730 46.02 -20.93 -11.23
N ASP A 731 44.97 -20.15 -10.97
CA ASP A 731 44.82 -19.33 -9.75
C ASP A 731 43.88 -19.98 -8.70
N SER A 732 43.64 -21.29 -8.80
CA SER A 732 42.82 -22.06 -7.85
C SER A 732 43.68 -22.59 -6.71
N VAL A 733 43.23 -22.39 -5.46
CA VAL A 733 43.93 -22.90 -4.26
C VAL A 733 43.80 -24.42 -4.17
N LEU A 734 42.69 -24.96 -4.68
CA LEU A 734 42.43 -26.40 -4.77
C LEU A 734 42.80 -26.89 -6.17
N ASN A 735 44.06 -27.29 -6.31
CA ASN A 735 44.60 -27.87 -7.52
C ASN A 735 44.94 -29.36 -7.31
N ARG A 736 45.47 -30.01 -8.34
CA ARG A 736 45.82 -31.43 -8.31
C ARG A 736 46.90 -31.77 -7.28
N GLU A 737 47.82 -30.84 -7.01
CA GLU A 737 48.84 -31.00 -5.98
C GLU A 737 48.22 -30.94 -4.57
N THR A 738 47.27 -30.04 -4.35
CA THR A 738 46.53 -29.93 -3.08
C THR A 738 45.74 -31.20 -2.76
N LEU A 739 45.28 -31.92 -3.79
CA LEU A 739 44.51 -33.17 -3.66
C LEU A 739 45.35 -34.42 -3.97
N HIS A 740 46.67 -34.30 -3.86
CA HIS A 740 47.58 -35.42 -4.08
C HIS A 740 47.29 -36.58 -3.12
N GLY A 741 47.09 -37.79 -3.66
CA GLY A 741 46.74 -38.99 -2.90
C GLY A 741 45.23 -39.23 -2.77
N LEU A 742 44.38 -38.34 -3.26
CA LEU A 742 42.95 -38.59 -3.39
C LEU A 742 42.73 -39.80 -4.32
N GLY A 743 42.11 -40.85 -3.80
CA GLY A 743 41.88 -42.11 -4.52
C GLY A 743 42.92 -43.21 -4.26
N ASP A 744 43.89 -42.99 -3.36
CA ASP A 744 44.83 -44.02 -2.92
C ASP A 744 44.07 -45.22 -2.28
N VAL A 745 44.43 -46.43 -2.72
CA VAL A 745 43.78 -47.69 -2.34
C VAL A 745 43.78 -47.89 -0.82
N LYS A 746 44.81 -47.37 -0.11
CA LYS A 746 44.90 -47.48 1.34
C LYS A 746 43.77 -46.77 2.10
N PHE A 747 43.13 -45.77 1.48
CA PHE A 747 42.00 -45.04 2.06
C PHE A 747 40.64 -45.60 1.64
N LYS A 748 40.60 -46.56 0.70
CA LYS A 748 39.39 -47.21 0.19
C LYS A 748 39.03 -48.51 0.93
N SER A 749 39.80 -48.89 1.96
CA SER A 749 39.63 -50.18 2.65
C SER A 749 38.29 -50.29 3.41
N THR A 750 37.76 -49.18 3.93
CA THR A 750 36.39 -49.12 4.47
C THR A 750 35.71 -47.79 4.11
N PRO A 751 34.37 -47.75 4.02
CA PRO A 751 33.62 -46.50 3.80
C PRO A 751 33.93 -45.41 4.84
N GLU A 752 34.17 -45.78 6.10
CA GLU A 752 34.49 -44.85 7.19
C GLU A 752 35.88 -44.24 7.03
N LEU A 753 36.87 -45.03 6.61
CA LEU A 753 38.23 -44.58 6.36
C LEU A 753 38.25 -43.61 5.16
N TRP A 754 37.48 -43.92 4.12
CA TRP A 754 37.32 -43.07 2.94
C TRP A 754 36.65 -41.73 3.30
N ARG A 755 35.54 -41.78 4.03
CA ARG A 755 34.84 -40.58 4.50
C ARG A 755 35.74 -39.69 5.36
N ARG A 756 36.55 -40.29 6.23
CA ARG A 756 37.53 -39.57 7.06
C ARG A 756 38.69 -38.98 6.25
N HIS A 757 39.03 -39.55 5.10
CA HIS A 757 40.07 -39.01 4.22
C HIS A 757 39.55 -37.82 3.40
N CYS A 758 38.27 -37.83 3.04
CA CYS A 758 37.61 -36.74 2.30
C CYS A 758 37.22 -35.53 3.18
N LEU A 759 36.93 -35.75 4.47
CA LEU A 759 36.66 -34.71 5.48
C LEU A 759 37.95 -34.11 6.03
#